data_AF-A0A0S4QW39-F1
#
_entry.id   AF-A0A0S4QW39-F1
#
_cell.length_a   1.000
_cell.length_b   1.000
_cell.length_c   1.000
_cell.angle_alpha   90.00
_cell.angle_beta   90.00
_cell.angle_gamma   90.00
#
_symmetry.space_group_name_H-M   'P 1'
#
loop_
_entity.id
_entity.type
_entity.pdbx_description
1 polymer ?
#
loop_
_entity_poly.entity_id
_entity_poly.type
_entity_poly.pdbx_seq_one_letter_code
_entity_poly.pdbx_strand_id
1 'polypeptide(L)'
;MTDVSIAAGAGAGVGVGIGRGVSVSVAAGVDADADALRGVPFARDLRRHGSALAVVSADGQALTYDQLADRVDEVGARLGPARRLVMIAASDGLEPLVTYLAALAGGHPVLFSGPDDRSVEPLVSVYDPDVLLRQGPPGWRLAHRRPGSAHDPHPALALLLSTSGSTGSPKLVRLSATGVQANAESIATVLDIRASDRAPVSLPFHYCYGLSVINSNLLRGATLLLPGTSVVDRAFWAMFRDHGATSLHGVPYTFDLLARAGFAAMDLPSLRYVTQAGGALPPRRVRELAELGQRRGWRFFVMYGQTEATARMAYLPPELAASNPGAIGRPIPGGSFEIVRPRPSAPGITVPAGGDPADGPGELVYRGPNVMMGYAEHARDLAAGQVVDALATGDLARRGPGGLYELVGRGSRFVKPFGLRIDLDGVERLLSELGYPAACVGVDEVLVAVVDPAEAADPAVGADPVDPAGPAATATHTEPVGTGQARTERIRVEVAAAIQAQTGLPAGQARVVVVPELPRRPNGKVDYPAVAAVAAVAAVAAVAAVTVPQDPVTTDKPPTRLRIRFGEVLNRPEVPDTATFVDLGGDSLTYVQLSLEIERALGWLPSGWPTIPVGELERMAVEPATDVGPAEARAPRGLRAVEVDVVLRAAAIVLVVSNHIGLFSLLGGAHLLLVAAGWNFARFGLAPGQRGVSRRLLRSAARIAVPSMLWLAGRIATSGEGSVTNVLLVDNYVRDGVPGYWFVEVLVQTVLVLAALFAIPAVRRLERRHDFAMAMAVLGAALVASLAADPDVSGGFPTRLYVTHGAFWFFVLGWAAQRATTARRKAFVIAVAAGMLPGYFDDATRETIVGAGLLAMMFLPRLLLPRAAVAVAAAVSNASLYIYLTHFAVYEWALPHAAPLVVLFGCLGVGIGTWMITVRLCRMGWPPRALSAARPRTSDVTVEGVQEGRRGLRSSRQVAPVNFHVGC
;
A
#
# COMPACT_ATOMS: atom_id res chain seq x y z
N MET A 1 -63.75 1.71 -20.24
CA MET A 1 -63.07 2.78 -20.98
C MET A 1 -61.58 2.62 -20.76
N THR A 2 -60.78 2.02 -21.63
CA THR A 2 -60.98 1.41 -22.97
C THR A 2 -59.80 0.43 -23.10
N ASP A 3 -60.00 -0.89 -23.09
CA ASP A 3 -60.35 -1.78 -24.21
C ASP A 3 -59.21 -2.11 -25.19
N VAL A 4 -59.27 -3.33 -25.75
CA VAL A 4 -58.45 -3.91 -26.86
C VAL A 4 -57.03 -4.38 -26.48
N SER A 5 -56.56 -5.61 -26.77
CA SER A 5 -57.22 -6.87 -27.19
C SER A 5 -56.29 -8.09 -26.96
N ILE A 6 -56.87 -9.30 -26.98
CA ILE A 6 -56.23 -10.62 -26.86
C ILE A 6 -56.15 -11.32 -28.23
N ALA A 7 -55.07 -12.06 -28.51
CA ALA A 7 -55.04 -13.27 -29.35
C ALA A 7 -53.69 -14.02 -29.10
N ALA A 8 -53.53 -15.28 -28.67
CA ALA A 8 -54.33 -16.52 -28.57
C ALA A 8 -53.99 -17.60 -29.63
N GLY A 9 -53.54 -18.78 -29.15
CA GLY A 9 -53.53 -20.08 -29.85
C GLY A 9 -52.16 -20.56 -30.39
N ALA A 10 -51.87 -21.87 -30.46
CA ALA A 10 -52.49 -23.07 -29.85
C ALA A 10 -51.58 -24.33 -30.02
N GLY A 11 -51.84 -25.42 -29.27
CA GLY A 11 -51.28 -26.78 -29.48
C GLY A 11 -50.31 -27.23 -28.37
N ALA A 12 -50.70 -28.02 -27.35
CA ALA A 12 -51.13 -29.45 -27.32
C ALA A 12 -49.96 -30.44 -27.54
N GLY A 13 -49.69 -31.49 -26.75
CA GLY A 13 -50.19 -31.97 -25.43
C GLY A 13 -49.01 -32.69 -24.70
N VAL A 14 -49.11 -33.55 -23.67
CA VAL A 14 -50.18 -34.32 -22.97
C VAL A 14 -49.72 -34.51 -21.49
N GLY A 15 -50.60 -34.95 -20.57
CA GLY A 15 -50.31 -35.19 -19.14
C GLY A 15 -49.20 -36.22 -18.83
N VAL A 16 -48.77 -36.42 -17.57
CA VAL A 16 -49.55 -36.85 -16.39
C VAL A 16 -49.01 -36.23 -15.07
N GLY A 17 -49.79 -36.27 -13.97
CA GLY A 17 -49.48 -35.69 -12.64
C GLY A 17 -48.21 -36.22 -11.95
N ILE A 18 -47.80 -35.72 -10.76
CA ILE A 18 -48.50 -35.83 -9.46
C ILE A 18 -48.16 -34.64 -8.52
N GLY A 19 -49.07 -34.26 -7.61
CA GLY A 19 -48.70 -33.68 -6.29
C GLY A 19 -49.14 -32.23 -6.03
N ARG A 20 -50.07 -32.04 -5.08
CA ARG A 20 -50.57 -30.71 -4.67
C ARG A 20 -49.51 -29.93 -3.87
N GLY A 21 -49.02 -28.82 -4.41
CA GLY A 21 -48.35 -27.78 -3.64
C GLY A 21 -49.37 -26.82 -3.01
N VAL A 22 -49.26 -26.56 -1.71
CA VAL A 22 -50.02 -25.48 -1.05
C VAL A 22 -49.29 -24.17 -1.34
N SER A 23 -49.86 -23.36 -2.23
CA SER A 23 -49.35 -22.02 -2.55
C SER A 23 -49.70 -21.04 -1.42
N VAL A 24 -48.73 -20.74 -0.54
CA VAL A 24 -48.84 -19.59 0.37
C VAL A 24 -48.61 -18.32 -0.45
N SER A 25 -49.67 -17.52 -0.60
CA SER A 25 -49.61 -16.22 -1.27
C SER A 25 -48.79 -15.23 -0.43
N VAL A 26 -47.70 -14.72 -1.01
CA VAL A 26 -46.84 -13.72 -0.36
C VAL A 26 -47.44 -12.33 -0.58
N ALA A 27 -48.17 -11.83 0.41
CA ALA A 27 -48.59 -10.44 0.49
C ALA A 27 -47.44 -9.54 0.99
N ALA A 28 -46.32 -9.52 0.27
CA ALA A 28 -45.18 -8.65 0.61
C ALA A 28 -45.47 -7.20 0.22
N GLY A 29 -45.67 -6.33 1.21
CA GLY A 29 -45.79 -4.89 0.96
C GLY A 29 -46.17 -4.03 2.17
N VAL A 30 -46.82 -4.58 3.20
CA VAL A 30 -47.33 -3.78 4.35
C VAL A 30 -46.77 -4.26 5.70
N ASP A 31 -46.56 -5.56 5.90
CA ASP A 31 -46.11 -6.09 7.21
C ASP A 31 -44.59 -5.95 7.47
N ALA A 32 -43.77 -5.77 6.43
CA ALA A 32 -42.32 -5.79 6.54
C ALA A 32 -41.74 -4.64 7.40
N ASP A 33 -42.29 -3.43 7.28
CA ASP A 33 -41.86 -2.29 8.11
C ASP A 33 -42.36 -2.40 9.56
N ALA A 34 -43.53 -3.03 9.77
CA ALA A 34 -44.07 -3.27 11.10
C ALA A 34 -43.24 -4.30 11.89
N ASP A 35 -42.74 -5.35 11.24
CA ASP A 35 -41.85 -6.34 11.87
C ASP A 35 -40.40 -5.82 11.99
N ALA A 36 -39.92 -4.98 11.07
CA ALA A 36 -38.60 -4.33 11.19
C ALA A 36 -38.50 -3.42 12.43
N LEU A 37 -39.60 -2.82 12.88
CA LEU A 37 -39.69 -2.05 14.12
C LEU A 37 -39.65 -2.91 15.40
N ARG A 38 -39.82 -4.24 15.30
CA ARG A 38 -39.95 -5.16 16.46
C ARG A 38 -38.68 -5.95 16.78
N GLY A 39 -37.52 -5.43 16.37
CA GLY A 39 -36.22 -6.03 16.65
C GLY A 39 -35.90 -7.28 15.82
N VAL A 40 -34.79 -7.95 16.18
CA VAL A 40 -34.36 -9.18 15.49
C VAL A 40 -35.05 -10.39 16.13
N PRO A 41 -35.83 -11.21 15.38
CA PRO A 41 -36.70 -12.24 15.96
C PRO A 41 -36.01 -13.22 16.91
N PHE A 42 -34.82 -13.74 16.57
CA PHE A 42 -34.13 -14.70 17.45
C PHE A 42 -33.75 -14.13 18.83
N ALA A 43 -33.51 -12.82 18.92
CA ALA A 43 -33.11 -12.16 20.17
C ALA A 43 -34.32 -11.81 21.05
N ARG A 44 -35.47 -11.50 20.44
CA ARG A 44 -36.75 -11.27 21.13
C ARG A 44 -37.33 -12.57 21.67
N ASP A 45 -37.25 -13.65 20.90
CA ASP A 45 -37.98 -14.89 21.19
C ASP A 45 -37.15 -15.90 22.01
N LEU A 46 -36.05 -15.50 22.67
CA LEU A 46 -35.12 -16.37 23.41
C LEU A 46 -35.84 -17.31 24.40
N ARG A 47 -36.84 -16.79 25.11
CA ARG A 47 -37.65 -17.50 26.12
C ARG A 47 -38.35 -18.76 25.57
N ARG A 48 -38.52 -18.91 24.25
CA ARG A 48 -39.09 -20.12 23.62
C ARG A 48 -38.27 -21.40 23.87
N HIS A 49 -37.01 -21.26 24.27
CA HIS A 49 -36.12 -22.36 24.63
C HIS A 49 -36.16 -22.71 26.14
N GLY A 50 -36.89 -21.92 26.94
CA GLY A 50 -37.25 -22.21 28.33
C GLY A 50 -36.05 -22.47 29.26
N SER A 51 -36.14 -23.54 30.04
CA SER A 51 -35.11 -23.93 31.01
C SER A 51 -33.87 -24.58 30.40
N ALA A 52 -33.71 -24.61 29.06
CA ALA A 52 -32.49 -25.08 28.41
C ALA A 52 -31.31 -24.16 28.76
N LEU A 53 -30.09 -24.70 28.80
CA LEU A 53 -28.89 -23.93 29.15
C LEU A 53 -28.46 -23.05 27.97
N ALA A 54 -28.46 -21.72 28.16
CA ALA A 54 -28.16 -20.73 27.13
C ALA A 54 -26.70 -20.30 27.13
N VAL A 55 -26.13 -20.01 28.32
CA VAL A 55 -24.77 -19.48 28.45
C VAL A 55 -24.05 -20.09 29.64
N VAL A 56 -22.76 -20.39 29.48
CA VAL A 56 -21.82 -20.63 30.58
C VAL A 56 -20.63 -19.69 30.42
N SER A 57 -20.24 -18.96 31.45
CA SER A 57 -19.10 -18.03 31.43
C SER A 57 -17.93 -18.46 32.33
N ALA A 58 -16.75 -17.91 32.06
CA ALA A 58 -15.49 -18.27 32.73
C ALA A 58 -15.46 -17.99 34.25
N ASP A 59 -16.33 -17.11 34.75
CA ASP A 59 -16.57 -16.84 36.18
C ASP A 59 -17.54 -17.86 36.84
N GLY A 60 -17.98 -18.88 36.09
CA GLY A 60 -18.83 -19.97 36.60
C GLY A 60 -20.33 -19.68 36.55
N GLN A 61 -20.77 -18.54 36.00
CA GLN A 61 -22.21 -18.32 35.82
C GLN A 61 -22.75 -19.24 34.70
N ALA A 62 -23.87 -19.89 34.99
CA ALA A 62 -24.63 -20.71 34.05
C ALA A 62 -26.06 -20.18 34.00
N LEU A 63 -26.53 -19.75 32.84
CA LEU A 63 -27.85 -19.18 32.64
C LEU A 63 -28.70 -20.04 31.71
N THR A 64 -29.95 -20.32 32.10
CA THR A 64 -30.95 -20.86 31.18
C THR A 64 -31.43 -19.80 30.18
N TYR A 65 -32.18 -20.21 29.15
CA TYR A 65 -32.80 -19.27 28.21
C TYR A 65 -33.84 -18.37 28.88
N ASP A 66 -34.59 -18.87 29.86
CA ASP A 66 -35.46 -18.04 30.70
C ASP A 66 -34.67 -16.97 31.47
N GLN A 67 -33.58 -17.37 32.17
CA GLN A 67 -32.75 -16.43 32.94
C GLN A 67 -32.00 -15.44 32.03
N LEU A 68 -31.57 -15.87 30.85
CA LEU A 68 -30.99 -14.98 29.85
C LEU A 68 -32.04 -13.99 29.32
N ALA A 69 -33.27 -14.44 29.06
CA ALA A 69 -34.37 -13.59 28.64
C ALA A 69 -34.73 -12.56 29.73
N ASP A 70 -34.82 -12.96 31.00
CA ASP A 70 -35.05 -12.04 32.12
C ASP A 70 -33.99 -10.92 32.16
N ARG A 71 -32.71 -11.27 32.02
CA ARG A 71 -31.61 -10.28 31.96
C ARG A 71 -31.64 -9.40 30.71
N VAL A 72 -32.09 -9.95 29.58
CA VAL A 72 -32.32 -9.21 28.33
C VAL A 72 -33.47 -8.21 28.48
N ASP A 73 -34.55 -8.61 29.14
CA ASP A 73 -35.71 -7.77 29.45
C ASP A 73 -35.32 -6.64 30.44
N GLU A 74 -34.52 -6.93 31.48
CA GLU A 74 -33.97 -5.94 32.42
C GLU A 74 -33.09 -4.88 31.72
N VAL A 75 -32.18 -5.30 30.84
CA VAL A 75 -31.32 -4.37 30.08
C VAL A 75 -32.13 -3.64 29.01
N GLY A 76 -33.12 -4.28 28.40
CA GLY A 76 -34.06 -3.65 27.47
C GLY A 76 -34.86 -2.53 28.13
N ALA A 77 -35.38 -2.75 29.35
CA ALA A 77 -36.07 -1.73 30.13
C ALA A 77 -35.17 -0.51 30.43
N ARG A 78 -33.86 -0.73 30.66
CA ARG A 78 -32.87 0.34 30.83
C ARG A 78 -32.59 1.08 29.52
N LEU A 79 -32.45 0.35 28.41
CA LEU A 79 -32.32 0.93 27.06
C LEU A 79 -33.55 1.75 26.65
N GLY A 80 -34.74 1.41 27.18
CA GLY A 80 -35.99 2.16 27.04
C GLY A 80 -36.67 1.98 25.67
N PRO A 81 -37.95 2.37 25.54
CA PRO A 81 -38.76 2.09 24.33
C PRO A 81 -38.40 2.95 23.11
N ALA A 82 -37.59 4.00 23.29
CA ALA A 82 -37.15 4.86 22.19
C ALA A 82 -35.93 4.24 21.51
N ARG A 83 -35.99 4.04 20.19
CA ARG A 83 -34.88 3.55 19.37
C ARG A 83 -33.66 4.46 19.57
N ARG A 84 -32.49 3.85 19.80
CA ARG A 84 -31.25 4.51 20.23
C ARG A 84 -30.06 3.82 19.59
N LEU A 85 -29.00 4.55 19.28
CA LEU A 85 -27.71 3.99 18.87
C LEU A 85 -26.95 3.50 20.11
N VAL A 86 -26.80 2.18 20.23
CA VAL A 86 -26.14 1.52 21.36
C VAL A 86 -24.74 1.09 20.96
N MET A 87 -23.72 1.68 21.57
CA MET A 87 -22.33 1.30 21.37
C MET A 87 -21.87 0.30 22.44
N ILE A 88 -21.23 -0.78 22.01
CA ILE A 88 -20.67 -1.82 22.87
C ILE A 88 -19.16 -1.90 22.63
N ALA A 89 -18.39 -1.40 23.61
CA ALA A 89 -16.93 -1.43 23.60
C ALA A 89 -16.41 -2.68 24.32
N ALA A 90 -16.33 -3.80 23.60
CA ALA A 90 -16.00 -5.11 24.17
C ALA A 90 -15.39 -6.08 23.15
N SER A 91 -14.65 -7.07 23.65
CA SER A 91 -14.23 -8.24 22.86
C SER A 91 -15.14 -9.43 23.10
N ASP A 92 -15.55 -9.68 24.34
CA ASP A 92 -16.34 -10.84 24.77
C ASP A 92 -17.05 -10.54 26.11
N GLY A 93 -17.61 -11.58 26.74
CA GLY A 93 -18.19 -11.51 28.09
C GLY A 93 -19.72 -11.48 28.14
N LEU A 94 -20.27 -11.71 29.33
CA LEU A 94 -21.71 -11.86 29.52
C LEU A 94 -22.49 -10.53 29.43
N GLU A 95 -22.02 -9.44 30.05
CA GLU A 95 -22.72 -8.14 29.97
C GLU A 95 -22.78 -7.58 28.54
N PRO A 96 -21.71 -7.66 27.72
CA PRO A 96 -21.79 -7.31 26.30
C PRO A 96 -22.76 -8.18 25.51
N LEU A 97 -22.85 -9.49 25.81
CA LEU A 97 -23.79 -10.39 25.17
C LEU A 97 -25.25 -10.02 25.52
N VAL A 98 -25.55 -9.83 26.81
CA VAL A 98 -26.89 -9.42 27.27
C VAL A 98 -27.27 -8.06 26.68
N THR A 99 -26.35 -7.09 26.68
CA THR A 99 -26.61 -5.75 26.11
C THR A 99 -26.85 -5.80 24.61
N TYR A 100 -26.12 -6.64 23.88
CA TYR A 100 -26.33 -6.87 22.45
C TYR A 100 -27.71 -7.48 22.17
N LEU A 101 -28.09 -8.53 22.91
CA LEU A 101 -29.39 -9.19 22.76
C LEU A 101 -30.55 -8.25 23.11
N ALA A 102 -30.44 -7.49 24.20
CA ALA A 102 -31.41 -6.47 24.61
C ALA A 102 -31.57 -5.37 23.56
N ALA A 103 -30.47 -4.88 23.00
CA ALA A 103 -30.51 -3.89 21.93
C ALA A 103 -31.19 -4.46 20.67
N LEU A 104 -30.84 -5.68 20.24
CA LEU A 104 -31.47 -6.33 19.09
C LEU A 104 -32.96 -6.63 19.32
N ALA A 105 -33.36 -7.07 20.52
CA ALA A 105 -34.76 -7.35 20.87
C ALA A 105 -35.61 -6.05 20.90
N GLY A 106 -35.06 -4.96 21.44
CA GLY A 106 -35.70 -3.64 21.45
C GLY A 106 -35.60 -2.85 20.13
N GLY A 107 -35.00 -3.42 19.08
CA GLY A 107 -34.84 -2.74 17.78
C GLY A 107 -33.82 -1.61 17.76
N HIS A 108 -32.94 -1.52 18.76
CA HIS A 108 -31.87 -0.53 18.82
C HIS A 108 -30.71 -0.94 17.90
N PRO A 109 -30.24 -0.09 16.96
CA PRO A 109 -29.04 -0.38 16.19
C PRO A 109 -27.80 -0.46 17.09
N VAL A 110 -27.06 -1.57 16.96
CA VAL A 110 -25.84 -1.83 17.74
C VAL A 110 -24.59 -1.44 16.96
N LEU A 111 -23.68 -0.74 17.61
CA LEU A 111 -22.33 -0.42 17.14
C LEU A 111 -21.30 -1.15 18.01
N PHE A 112 -20.55 -2.10 17.45
CA PHE A 112 -19.45 -2.74 18.18
C PHE A 112 -18.10 -2.04 17.92
N SER A 113 -17.30 -1.91 18.98
CA SER A 113 -15.88 -1.56 18.91
C SER A 113 -15.04 -2.54 19.74
N GLY A 114 -13.71 -2.38 19.67
CA GLY A 114 -12.83 -2.98 20.67
C GLY A 114 -13.01 -2.31 22.04
N PRO A 115 -12.41 -2.87 23.09
CA PRO A 115 -12.45 -2.30 24.43
C PRO A 115 -11.56 -1.05 24.59
N ASP A 116 -10.51 -0.91 23.76
CA ASP A 116 -9.52 0.17 23.86
C ASP A 116 -10.07 1.53 23.43
N ASP A 117 -9.71 2.60 24.13
CA ASP A 117 -10.08 3.99 23.79
C ASP A 117 -9.66 4.39 22.36
N ARG A 118 -8.54 3.85 21.86
CA ARG A 118 -8.10 4.04 20.45
C ARG A 118 -9.11 3.52 19.41
N SER A 119 -9.97 2.60 19.80
CA SER A 119 -11.06 2.07 18.96
C SER A 119 -12.40 2.73 19.26
N VAL A 120 -12.61 3.16 20.51
CA VAL A 120 -13.86 3.80 20.95
C VAL A 120 -13.95 5.24 20.47
N GLU A 121 -12.93 6.07 20.73
CA GLU A 121 -13.00 7.53 20.53
C GLU A 121 -13.26 7.97 19.08
N PRO A 122 -12.65 7.37 18.02
CA PRO A 122 -12.98 7.72 16.64
C PRO A 122 -14.45 7.47 16.30
N LEU A 123 -15.03 6.41 16.85
CA LEU A 123 -16.43 6.03 16.62
C LEU A 123 -17.38 6.91 17.43
N VAL A 124 -17.06 7.22 18.69
CA VAL A 124 -17.83 8.18 19.51
C VAL A 124 -17.84 9.56 18.86
N SER A 125 -16.71 10.02 18.33
CA SER A 125 -16.57 11.31 17.65
C SER A 125 -17.42 11.42 16.37
N VAL A 126 -17.55 10.33 15.60
CA VAL A 126 -18.22 10.33 14.28
C VAL A 126 -19.70 9.94 14.34
N TYR A 127 -20.07 9.04 15.25
CA TYR A 127 -21.43 8.49 15.38
C TYR A 127 -22.18 8.97 16.61
N ASP A 128 -21.50 9.55 17.59
CA ASP A 128 -22.09 10.16 18.79
C ASP A 128 -23.22 9.31 19.44
N PRO A 129 -22.93 8.07 19.88
CA PRO A 129 -23.94 7.10 20.33
C PRO A 129 -24.73 7.57 21.55
N ASP A 130 -26.00 7.17 21.62
CA ASP A 130 -26.91 7.56 22.71
C ASP A 130 -26.59 6.82 24.02
N VAL A 131 -26.15 5.56 23.89
CA VAL A 131 -25.79 4.69 25.00
C VAL A 131 -24.43 4.06 24.71
N LEU A 132 -23.55 4.00 25.71
CA LEU A 132 -22.24 3.36 25.62
C LEU A 132 -22.08 2.34 26.76
N LEU A 133 -21.90 1.06 26.41
CA LEU A 133 -21.39 0.04 27.33
C LEU A 133 -19.86 0.00 27.24
N ARG A 134 -19.18 0.23 28.36
CA ARG A 134 -17.72 0.06 28.50
C ARG A 134 -17.38 -0.55 29.87
N GLN A 135 -16.29 -1.32 29.94
CA GLN A 135 -15.74 -1.84 31.19
C GLN A 135 -14.92 -0.75 31.91
N GLY A 136 -15.00 -0.68 33.24
CA GLY A 136 -14.16 0.19 34.07
C GLY A 136 -14.33 -0.13 35.56
N PRO A 137 -13.70 0.59 36.50
CA PRO A 137 -13.98 0.38 37.92
C PRO A 137 -15.38 0.93 38.27
N PRO A 138 -16.28 0.18 38.96
CA PRO A 138 -16.12 -1.14 39.57
C PRO A 138 -16.70 -2.33 38.75
N GLY A 139 -17.00 -2.15 37.47
CA GLY A 139 -17.52 -3.21 36.59
C GLY A 139 -17.96 -2.69 35.22
N TRP A 140 -18.85 -3.42 34.55
CA TRP A 140 -19.48 -2.94 33.32
C TRP A 140 -20.39 -1.75 33.60
N ARG A 141 -20.22 -0.65 32.84
CA ARG A 141 -21.06 0.54 32.95
C ARG A 141 -21.79 0.78 31.62
N LEU A 142 -23.12 0.73 31.66
CA LEU A 142 -24.01 1.18 30.60
C LEU A 142 -24.33 2.67 30.85
N ALA A 143 -23.70 3.57 30.10
CA ALA A 143 -23.85 5.00 30.26
C ALA A 143 -24.83 5.58 29.23
N HIS A 144 -25.93 6.15 29.70
CA HIS A 144 -26.83 6.95 28.87
C HIS A 144 -26.22 8.35 28.68
N ARG A 145 -25.90 8.70 27.44
CA ARG A 145 -25.31 10.01 27.09
C ARG A 145 -26.37 11.09 26.89
N ARG A 146 -27.65 10.71 26.72
CA ARG A 146 -28.81 11.63 26.60
C ARG A 146 -30.14 10.95 26.95
N PRO A 147 -31.21 11.72 27.25
CA PRO A 147 -32.54 11.17 27.54
C PRO A 147 -33.29 10.60 26.33
N GLY A 148 -33.04 11.11 25.11
CA GLY A 148 -33.69 10.65 23.88
C GLY A 148 -32.77 9.79 23.00
N SER A 149 -32.93 9.92 21.69
CA SER A 149 -31.85 9.68 20.72
C SER A 149 -31.52 11.01 20.03
N ALA A 150 -30.27 11.19 19.58
CA ALA A 150 -29.89 12.28 18.67
C ALA A 150 -30.02 11.89 17.20
N HIS A 151 -30.42 10.64 16.92
CA HIS A 151 -30.39 10.02 15.60
C HIS A 151 -31.79 9.52 15.23
N ASP A 152 -32.07 9.46 13.94
CA ASP A 152 -33.25 8.79 13.39
C ASP A 152 -32.80 7.60 12.52
N PRO A 153 -32.36 6.48 13.14
CA PRO A 153 -31.84 5.34 12.40
C PRO A 153 -32.97 4.59 11.70
N HIS A 154 -32.72 4.19 10.44
CA HIS A 154 -33.71 3.53 9.59
C HIS A 154 -34.37 2.31 10.29
N PRO A 155 -35.69 2.10 10.18
CA PRO A 155 -36.41 1.02 10.88
C PRO A 155 -35.81 -0.38 10.71
N ALA A 156 -35.27 -0.69 9.54
CA ALA A 156 -34.59 -1.97 9.30
C ALA A 156 -33.19 -2.12 9.93
N LEU A 157 -32.50 -1.04 10.33
CA LEU A 157 -31.09 -1.07 10.75
C LEU A 157 -30.91 -1.69 12.15
N ALA A 158 -30.21 -2.84 12.22
CA ALA A 158 -29.99 -3.57 13.47
C ALA A 158 -28.53 -3.53 13.96
N LEU A 159 -27.55 -3.51 13.05
CA LEU A 159 -26.14 -3.72 13.40
C LEU A 159 -25.19 -2.93 12.51
N LEU A 160 -24.11 -2.42 13.11
CA LEU A 160 -23.05 -1.64 12.49
C LEU A 160 -21.69 -2.27 12.81
N LEU A 161 -20.94 -2.64 11.78
CA LEU A 161 -19.63 -3.30 11.91
C LEU A 161 -18.59 -2.72 10.95
N SER A 162 -17.33 -2.65 11.38
CA SER A 162 -16.21 -2.28 10.50
C SER A 162 -15.85 -3.42 9.51
N THR A 163 -15.46 -3.06 8.29
CA THR A 163 -14.95 -3.99 7.25
C THR A 163 -13.49 -4.36 7.49
N SER A 164 -12.71 -3.41 7.98
CA SER A 164 -11.34 -3.61 8.41
C SER A 164 -11.34 -3.95 9.91
N GLY A 165 -10.67 -5.02 10.30
CA GLY A 165 -10.51 -5.40 11.71
C GLY A 165 -9.73 -4.39 12.58
N SER A 166 -9.43 -3.19 12.06
CA SER A 166 -9.17 -2.00 12.87
C SER A 166 -10.50 -1.49 13.43
N THR A 167 -10.73 -1.74 14.71
CA THR A 167 -11.97 -1.45 15.44
C THR A 167 -12.31 0.04 15.62
N GLY A 168 -11.46 0.96 15.15
CA GLY A 168 -11.66 2.42 15.16
C GLY A 168 -11.85 3.05 13.77
N SER A 169 -12.16 2.27 12.72
CA SER A 169 -12.50 2.82 11.40
C SER A 169 -13.87 3.53 11.44
N PRO A 170 -13.99 4.80 11.01
CA PRO A 170 -15.28 5.49 10.95
C PRO A 170 -16.19 4.96 9.83
N LYS A 171 -15.66 4.18 8.87
CA LYS A 171 -16.47 3.53 7.84
C LYS A 171 -17.03 2.20 8.36
N LEU A 172 -18.35 2.08 8.35
CA LEU A 172 -19.10 0.94 8.88
C LEU A 172 -20.05 0.36 7.83
N VAL A 173 -20.35 -0.93 7.97
CA VAL A 173 -21.40 -1.64 7.23
C VAL A 173 -22.71 -1.54 7.99
N ARG A 174 -23.77 -1.09 7.32
CA ARG A 174 -25.15 -1.04 7.85
C ARG A 174 -25.85 -2.38 7.56
N LEU A 175 -26.21 -3.12 8.60
CA LEU A 175 -26.81 -4.46 8.50
C LEU A 175 -28.26 -4.44 9.03
N SER A 176 -29.17 -5.05 8.26
CA SER A 176 -30.60 -5.07 8.57
C SER A 176 -30.97 -6.17 9.57
N ALA A 177 -32.07 -5.99 10.31
CA ALA A 177 -32.64 -7.02 11.19
C ALA A 177 -32.97 -8.31 10.41
N THR A 178 -33.56 -8.16 9.22
CA THR A 178 -33.87 -9.26 8.30
C THR A 178 -32.59 -9.97 7.82
N GLY A 179 -31.53 -9.24 7.50
CA GLY A 179 -30.26 -9.82 7.07
C GLY A 179 -29.53 -10.59 8.18
N VAL A 180 -29.57 -10.07 9.42
CA VAL A 180 -29.06 -10.76 10.62
C VAL A 180 -29.82 -12.06 10.89
N GLN A 181 -31.16 -12.02 10.84
CA GLN A 181 -32.01 -13.19 11.03
C GLN A 181 -31.77 -14.25 9.93
N ALA A 182 -31.84 -13.86 8.66
CA ALA A 182 -31.71 -14.78 7.52
C ALA A 182 -30.31 -15.41 7.43
N ASN A 183 -29.25 -14.68 7.78
CA ASN A 183 -27.92 -15.29 7.84
C ASN A 183 -27.84 -16.33 8.96
N ALA A 184 -28.33 -16.02 10.17
CA ALA A 184 -28.33 -16.95 11.30
C ALA A 184 -29.09 -18.25 10.99
N GLU A 185 -30.25 -18.16 10.31
CA GLU A 185 -31.03 -19.31 9.85
C GLU A 185 -30.28 -20.17 8.82
N SER A 186 -29.67 -19.52 7.83
CA SER A 186 -28.92 -20.20 6.77
C SER A 186 -27.68 -20.91 7.32
N ILE A 187 -26.98 -20.27 8.27
CA ILE A 187 -25.86 -20.88 9.02
C ILE A 187 -26.33 -22.09 9.81
N ALA A 188 -27.38 -21.93 10.61
CA ALA A 188 -27.90 -22.98 11.48
C ALA A 188 -28.36 -24.21 10.68
N THR A 189 -28.89 -23.97 9.48
CA THR A 189 -29.30 -25.01 8.52
C THR A 189 -28.09 -25.72 7.92
N VAL A 190 -27.10 -24.98 7.41
CA VAL A 190 -25.89 -25.53 6.78
C VAL A 190 -25.06 -26.37 7.73
N LEU A 191 -24.91 -25.92 8.98
CA LEU A 191 -24.09 -26.61 9.99
C LEU A 191 -24.85 -27.70 10.73
N ASP A 192 -26.18 -27.81 10.58
CA ASP A 192 -27.04 -28.65 11.41
C ASP A 192 -26.81 -28.36 12.91
N ILE A 193 -27.05 -27.09 13.28
CA ILE A 193 -27.00 -26.62 14.67
C ILE A 193 -28.27 -27.08 15.39
N ARG A 194 -28.08 -27.72 16.54
CA ARG A 194 -29.11 -28.36 17.35
C ARG A 194 -29.16 -27.70 18.73
N ALA A 195 -30.29 -27.78 19.43
CA ALA A 195 -30.39 -27.31 20.83
C ALA A 195 -29.43 -28.04 21.78
N SER A 196 -28.94 -29.22 21.40
CA SER A 196 -27.91 -29.96 22.14
C SER A 196 -26.47 -29.48 21.89
N ASP A 197 -26.25 -28.53 20.98
CA ASP A 197 -24.92 -28.01 20.70
C ASP A 197 -24.42 -27.09 21.80
N ARG A 198 -23.09 -27.04 21.95
CA ARG A 198 -22.40 -26.23 22.93
C ARG A 198 -21.20 -25.58 22.25
N ALA A 199 -21.35 -24.31 21.92
CA ALA A 199 -20.43 -23.56 21.07
C ALA A 199 -19.51 -22.65 21.91
N PRO A 200 -18.21 -22.94 22.00
CA PRO A 200 -17.25 -22.03 22.59
C PRO A 200 -17.05 -20.82 21.69
N VAL A 201 -17.32 -19.63 22.23
CA VAL A 201 -17.18 -18.36 21.51
C VAL A 201 -15.72 -17.89 21.63
N SER A 202 -14.86 -18.47 20.80
CA SER A 202 -13.42 -18.20 20.69
C SER A 202 -13.05 -16.97 19.85
N LEU A 203 -14.05 -16.23 19.34
CA LEU A 203 -13.88 -15.12 18.39
C LEU A 203 -14.57 -13.85 18.92
N PRO A 204 -13.95 -12.65 18.78
CA PRO A 204 -14.51 -11.44 19.37
C PRO A 204 -15.88 -11.03 18.82
N PHE A 205 -16.69 -10.39 19.65
CA PHE A 205 -18.04 -9.92 19.34
C PHE A 205 -18.02 -8.73 18.34
N HIS A 206 -16.96 -7.92 18.33
CA HIS A 206 -16.79 -6.87 17.31
C HIS A 206 -16.39 -7.41 15.92
N TYR A 207 -16.39 -8.74 15.73
CA TYR A 207 -16.15 -9.40 14.45
C TYR A 207 -17.39 -10.16 13.97
N CYS A 208 -17.79 -9.91 12.73
CA CYS A 208 -19.01 -10.49 12.14
C CYS A 208 -19.06 -12.02 12.24
N TYR A 209 -17.93 -12.73 12.15
CA TYR A 209 -17.89 -14.18 12.27
C TYR A 209 -18.21 -14.65 13.71
N GLY A 210 -17.69 -13.96 14.74
CA GLY A 210 -18.04 -14.23 16.15
C GLY A 210 -19.53 -14.04 16.41
N LEU A 211 -20.10 -12.90 15.99
CA LEU A 211 -21.55 -12.66 16.09
C LEU A 211 -22.36 -13.69 15.32
N SER A 212 -21.89 -14.15 14.15
CA SER A 212 -22.60 -15.16 13.37
C SER A 212 -22.63 -16.54 14.06
N VAL A 213 -21.68 -16.84 14.95
CA VAL A 213 -21.70 -18.03 15.81
C VAL A 213 -22.73 -17.83 16.93
N ILE A 214 -22.70 -16.69 17.62
CA ILE A 214 -23.65 -16.32 18.68
C ILE A 214 -25.09 -16.41 18.16
N ASN A 215 -25.39 -15.70 17.07
CA ASN A 215 -26.75 -15.58 16.54
C ASN A 215 -27.31 -16.93 16.08
N SER A 216 -26.53 -17.75 15.36
CA SER A 216 -26.99 -19.03 14.82
C SER A 216 -27.16 -20.13 15.88
N ASN A 217 -26.39 -20.08 16.97
CA ASN A 217 -26.55 -20.99 18.11
C ASN A 217 -27.75 -20.59 18.97
N LEU A 218 -27.86 -19.30 19.34
CA LEU A 218 -29.00 -18.81 20.14
C LEU A 218 -30.34 -18.98 19.42
N LEU A 219 -30.37 -18.80 18.09
CA LEU A 219 -31.53 -19.10 17.24
C LEU A 219 -32.06 -20.54 17.41
N ARG A 220 -31.18 -21.51 17.69
CA ARG A 220 -31.51 -22.94 17.77
C ARG A 220 -31.61 -23.49 19.20
N GLY A 221 -31.48 -22.65 20.22
CA GLY A 221 -31.52 -23.09 21.61
C GLY A 221 -30.23 -23.78 22.08
N ALA A 222 -29.12 -23.62 21.36
CA ALA A 222 -27.82 -24.19 21.72
C ALA A 222 -27.14 -23.39 22.85
N THR A 223 -26.24 -24.00 23.60
CA THR A 223 -25.48 -23.30 24.65
C THR A 223 -24.27 -22.55 24.08
N LEU A 224 -24.03 -21.32 24.52
CA LEU A 224 -22.76 -20.62 24.32
C LEU A 224 -21.83 -20.85 25.51
N LEU A 225 -20.57 -21.18 25.25
CA LEU A 225 -19.53 -21.18 26.27
C LEU A 225 -18.67 -19.91 26.05
N LEU A 226 -18.49 -19.10 27.08
CA LEU A 226 -17.73 -17.85 27.07
C LEU A 226 -16.43 -18.02 27.87
N PRO A 227 -15.38 -18.62 27.28
CA PRO A 227 -14.16 -19.01 28.00
C PRO A 227 -13.25 -17.83 28.39
N GLY A 228 -13.42 -16.65 27.79
CA GLY A 228 -12.60 -15.45 28.04
C GLY A 228 -11.08 -15.65 27.84
N THR A 229 -10.70 -16.73 27.15
CA THR A 229 -9.33 -17.26 27.03
C THR A 229 -9.12 -17.84 25.64
N SER A 230 -7.85 -17.92 25.23
CA SER A 230 -7.44 -18.36 23.89
C SER A 230 -7.48 -19.89 23.74
N VAL A 231 -7.55 -20.38 22.50
CA VAL A 231 -7.54 -21.82 22.20
C VAL A 231 -6.20 -22.52 22.53
N VAL A 232 -5.16 -21.78 22.95
CA VAL A 232 -3.92 -22.35 23.51
C VAL A 232 -3.98 -22.53 25.03
N ASP A 233 -4.92 -21.87 25.72
CA ASP A 233 -4.98 -21.87 27.17
C ASP A 233 -5.60 -23.16 27.70
N ARG A 234 -5.02 -23.70 28.77
CA ARG A 234 -5.56 -24.91 29.43
C ARG A 234 -6.99 -24.70 29.95
N ALA A 235 -7.34 -23.46 30.32
CA ALA A 235 -8.67 -23.08 30.77
C ALA A 235 -9.74 -23.23 29.69
N PHE A 236 -9.43 -22.85 28.43
CA PHE A 236 -10.32 -23.08 27.29
C PHE A 236 -10.64 -24.57 27.13
N TRP A 237 -9.62 -25.43 27.17
CA TRP A 237 -9.79 -26.87 27.02
C TRP A 237 -10.39 -27.58 28.24
N ALA A 238 -10.24 -27.02 29.44
CA ALA A 238 -10.99 -27.45 30.61
C ALA A 238 -12.48 -27.20 30.38
N MET A 239 -12.89 -25.94 30.16
CA MET A 239 -14.28 -25.60 29.87
C MET A 239 -14.87 -26.40 28.69
N PHE A 240 -14.08 -26.62 27.62
CA PHE A 240 -14.47 -27.42 26.46
C PHE A 240 -14.84 -28.86 26.85
N ARG A 241 -14.02 -29.53 27.69
CA ARG A 241 -14.27 -30.91 28.13
C ARG A 241 -15.36 -30.96 29.19
N ASP A 242 -15.28 -30.12 30.22
CA ASP A 242 -16.18 -30.12 31.38
C ASP A 242 -17.64 -29.91 30.97
N HIS A 243 -17.88 -29.13 29.91
CA HIS A 243 -19.20 -28.88 29.36
C HIS A 243 -19.52 -29.71 28.11
N GLY A 244 -18.59 -30.52 27.60
CA GLY A 244 -18.77 -31.31 26.38
C GLY A 244 -19.13 -30.46 25.16
N ALA A 245 -18.26 -29.52 24.81
CA ALA A 245 -18.39 -28.63 23.66
C ALA A 245 -18.48 -29.40 22.34
N THR A 246 -19.39 -28.97 21.44
CA THR A 246 -19.73 -29.73 20.22
C THR A 246 -19.26 -29.08 18.94
N SER A 247 -18.78 -27.83 19.00
CA SER A 247 -18.25 -27.13 17.84
C SER A 247 -16.92 -26.46 18.13
N LEU A 248 -16.16 -26.17 17.08
CA LEU A 248 -15.03 -25.26 17.16
C LEU A 248 -14.99 -24.33 15.96
N HIS A 249 -14.78 -23.04 16.22
CA HIS A 249 -14.86 -21.98 15.22
C HIS A 249 -13.50 -21.30 15.09
N GLY A 250 -12.95 -21.31 13.88
CA GLY A 250 -11.62 -20.76 13.61
C GLY A 250 -11.56 -19.89 12.36
N VAL A 251 -10.69 -18.90 12.40
CA VAL A 251 -10.08 -18.32 11.19
C VAL A 251 -8.74 -19.03 10.95
N PRO A 252 -8.02 -18.84 9.83
CA PRO A 252 -6.78 -19.58 9.56
C PRO A 252 -5.85 -19.66 10.77
N TYR A 253 -5.63 -18.52 11.44
CA TYR A 253 -4.83 -18.44 12.68
C TYR A 253 -5.22 -19.40 13.79
N THR A 254 -6.52 -19.57 14.01
CA THR A 254 -7.00 -20.46 15.05
C THR A 254 -6.50 -21.87 14.78
N PHE A 255 -6.38 -22.30 13.53
CA PHE A 255 -5.83 -23.61 13.18
C PHE A 255 -4.33 -23.71 13.40
N ASP A 256 -3.57 -22.62 13.29
CA ASP A 256 -2.15 -22.54 13.66
C ASP A 256 -2.01 -22.75 15.19
N LEU A 257 -2.81 -22.00 15.97
CA LEU A 257 -2.85 -22.12 17.43
C LEU A 257 -3.32 -23.51 17.91
N LEU A 258 -4.31 -24.10 17.25
CA LEU A 258 -4.79 -25.46 17.53
C LEU A 258 -3.69 -26.50 17.27
N ALA A 259 -2.91 -26.36 16.20
CA ALA A 259 -1.80 -27.25 15.90
C ALA A 259 -0.74 -27.18 17.01
N ARG A 260 -0.36 -25.97 17.44
CA ARG A 260 0.56 -25.74 18.58
C ARG A 260 0.01 -26.29 19.90
N ALA A 261 -1.30 -26.25 20.12
CA ALA A 261 -1.95 -26.85 21.28
C ALA A 261 -2.03 -28.39 21.23
N GLY A 262 -1.66 -29.03 20.13
CA GLY A 262 -1.74 -30.49 19.95
C GLY A 262 -3.15 -31.01 19.59
N PHE A 263 -4.01 -30.17 19.00
CA PHE A 263 -5.41 -30.49 18.66
C PHE A 263 -5.58 -31.83 17.91
N ALA A 264 -4.66 -32.17 17.00
CA ALA A 264 -4.71 -33.43 16.24
C ALA A 264 -4.53 -34.69 17.11
N ALA A 265 -3.92 -34.56 18.30
CA ALA A 265 -3.74 -35.64 19.27
C ALA A 265 -4.87 -35.69 20.31
N MET A 266 -5.52 -34.56 20.62
CA MET A 266 -6.56 -34.48 21.66
C MET A 266 -7.71 -35.48 21.45
N ASP A 267 -8.24 -36.00 22.54
CA ASP A 267 -9.51 -36.73 22.55
C ASP A 267 -10.65 -35.77 22.89
N LEU A 268 -11.61 -35.65 21.98
CA LEU A 268 -12.70 -34.65 22.01
C LEU A 268 -14.01 -35.30 21.53
N PRO A 269 -14.54 -36.32 22.24
CA PRO A 269 -15.64 -37.15 21.75
C PRO A 269 -16.99 -36.42 21.59
N SER A 270 -17.15 -35.22 22.19
CA SER A 270 -18.33 -34.37 22.01
C SER A 270 -18.29 -33.54 20.71
N LEU A 271 -17.13 -33.36 20.08
CA LEU A 271 -16.96 -32.49 18.92
C LEU A 271 -17.70 -33.07 17.71
N ARG A 272 -18.71 -32.35 17.19
CA ARG A 272 -19.50 -32.70 16.00
C ARG A 272 -18.98 -32.05 14.73
N TYR A 273 -18.51 -30.80 14.81
CA TYR A 273 -18.11 -30.04 13.63
C TYR A 273 -17.11 -28.92 13.94
N VAL A 274 -16.27 -28.61 12.96
CA VAL A 274 -15.28 -27.53 13.00
C VAL A 274 -15.50 -26.64 11.78
N THR A 275 -15.55 -25.32 11.99
CA THR A 275 -15.77 -24.34 10.91
C THR A 275 -14.58 -23.44 10.72
N GLN A 276 -14.14 -23.28 9.47
CA GLN A 276 -13.17 -22.28 9.06
C GLN A 276 -13.82 -21.17 8.25
N ALA A 277 -13.55 -19.90 8.59
CA ALA A 277 -13.95 -18.75 7.77
C ALA A 277 -12.95 -17.59 7.89
N GLY A 278 -13.28 -16.42 7.32
CA GLY A 278 -12.56 -15.17 7.55
C GLY A 278 -11.27 -14.94 6.75
N GLY A 279 -10.69 -15.99 6.18
CA GLY A 279 -9.57 -15.97 5.24
C GLY A 279 -9.54 -17.30 4.47
N ALA A 280 -8.61 -17.47 3.54
CA ALA A 280 -8.36 -18.78 2.93
C ALA A 280 -7.49 -19.62 3.87
N LEU A 281 -7.76 -20.93 3.95
CA LEU A 281 -6.76 -21.91 4.39
C LEU A 281 -5.99 -22.45 3.17
N PRO A 282 -4.77 -22.97 3.37
CA PRO A 282 -4.03 -23.71 2.35
C PRO A 282 -4.83 -24.94 1.89
N PRO A 283 -4.93 -25.26 0.59
CA PRO A 283 -5.66 -26.44 0.13
C PRO A 283 -5.15 -27.75 0.75
N ARG A 284 -3.82 -27.85 0.97
CA ARG A 284 -3.21 -28.95 1.71
C ARG A 284 -3.81 -29.10 3.12
N ARG A 285 -3.89 -28.00 3.88
CA ARG A 285 -4.38 -27.99 5.26
C ARG A 285 -5.90 -28.18 5.37
N VAL A 286 -6.66 -27.70 4.39
CA VAL A 286 -8.09 -28.01 4.27
C VAL A 286 -8.30 -29.52 4.15
N ARG A 287 -7.50 -30.19 3.31
CA ARG A 287 -7.54 -31.65 3.17
C ARG A 287 -7.12 -32.36 4.46
N GLU A 288 -5.97 -31.99 5.05
CA GLU A 288 -5.47 -32.59 6.29
C GLU A 288 -6.50 -32.48 7.45
N LEU A 289 -7.16 -31.34 7.60
CA LEU A 289 -8.21 -31.12 8.60
C LEU A 289 -9.50 -31.90 8.29
N ALA A 290 -9.90 -31.98 7.01
CA ALA A 290 -11.06 -32.77 6.59
C ALA A 290 -10.84 -34.28 6.84
N GLU A 291 -9.68 -34.81 6.48
CA GLU A 291 -9.31 -36.20 6.72
C GLU A 291 -9.13 -36.51 8.22
N LEU A 292 -8.56 -35.58 8.99
CA LEU A 292 -8.51 -35.70 10.45
C LEU A 292 -9.92 -35.76 11.04
N GLY A 293 -10.84 -34.90 10.58
CA GLY A 293 -12.24 -34.93 10.99
C GLY A 293 -12.93 -36.25 10.65
N GLN A 294 -12.72 -36.78 9.44
CA GLN A 294 -13.22 -38.10 9.04
C GLN A 294 -12.70 -39.22 9.96
N ARG A 295 -11.40 -39.21 10.32
CA ARG A 295 -10.81 -40.18 11.26
C ARG A 295 -11.30 -40.03 12.71
N ARG A 296 -11.67 -38.80 13.13
CA ARG A 296 -12.06 -38.46 14.51
C ARG A 296 -13.57 -38.30 14.71
N GLY A 297 -14.39 -38.50 13.67
CA GLY A 297 -15.85 -38.46 13.75
C GLY A 297 -16.52 -37.08 13.66
N TRP A 298 -15.81 -36.03 13.22
CA TRP A 298 -16.35 -34.67 13.11
C TRP A 298 -16.24 -34.07 11.71
N ARG A 299 -17.17 -33.16 11.37
CA ARG A 299 -17.29 -32.54 10.04
C ARG A 299 -16.47 -31.25 9.93
N PHE A 300 -15.63 -31.12 8.90
CA PHE A 300 -14.90 -29.88 8.63
C PHE A 300 -15.60 -29.03 7.55
N PHE A 301 -16.02 -27.81 7.90
CA PHE A 301 -16.68 -26.87 6.99
C PHE A 301 -15.75 -25.70 6.67
N VAL A 302 -15.37 -25.56 5.40
CA VAL A 302 -14.78 -24.31 4.87
C VAL A 302 -15.91 -23.37 4.48
N MET A 303 -15.85 -22.11 4.91
CA MET A 303 -16.91 -21.13 4.71
C MET A 303 -16.34 -19.79 4.26
N TYR A 304 -17.02 -19.13 3.34
CA TYR A 304 -16.62 -17.83 2.80
C TYR A 304 -17.71 -16.78 3.02
N GLY A 305 -17.30 -15.53 3.22
CA GLY A 305 -18.19 -14.40 3.41
C GLY A 305 -17.45 -13.13 3.83
N GLN A 306 -18.20 -12.04 3.89
CA GLN A 306 -17.73 -10.67 4.12
C GLN A 306 -18.66 -9.99 5.14
N THR A 307 -18.23 -8.88 5.76
CA THR A 307 -19.07 -8.13 6.71
C THR A 307 -20.32 -7.59 5.99
N GLU A 308 -20.13 -7.17 4.74
CA GLU A 308 -21.09 -6.65 3.78
C GLU A 308 -22.20 -7.64 3.37
N ALA A 309 -22.07 -8.91 3.75
CA ALA A 309 -23.09 -9.94 3.59
C ALA A 309 -23.43 -10.62 4.93
N THR A 310 -23.35 -9.88 6.03
CA THR A 310 -23.68 -10.36 7.38
C THR A 310 -22.89 -11.63 7.76
N ALA A 311 -21.59 -11.65 7.47
CA ALA A 311 -20.59 -12.69 7.78
C ALA A 311 -20.45 -13.88 6.82
N ARG A 312 -21.51 -14.62 6.46
CA ARG A 312 -21.38 -15.85 5.63
C ARG A 312 -22.16 -15.76 4.31
N MET A 313 -21.55 -16.22 3.21
CA MET A 313 -22.12 -16.26 1.85
C MET A 313 -22.02 -17.63 1.18
N ALA A 314 -20.98 -18.42 1.49
CA ALA A 314 -20.75 -19.75 0.95
C ALA A 314 -20.32 -20.76 2.01
N TYR A 315 -20.49 -22.04 1.69
CA TYR A 315 -19.89 -23.15 2.40
C TYR A 315 -19.47 -24.26 1.43
N LEU A 316 -18.36 -24.91 1.72
CA LEU A 316 -17.99 -26.20 1.15
C LEU A 316 -18.64 -27.30 2.00
N PRO A 317 -19.48 -28.17 1.41
CA PRO A 317 -19.99 -29.34 2.12
C PRO A 317 -18.83 -30.20 2.64
N PRO A 318 -18.88 -30.69 3.89
CA PRO A 318 -17.73 -31.31 4.56
C PRO A 318 -17.25 -32.59 3.87
N GLU A 319 -18.15 -33.33 3.24
CA GLU A 319 -17.84 -34.50 2.42
C GLU A 319 -17.04 -34.18 1.15
N LEU A 320 -17.06 -32.91 0.69
CA LEU A 320 -16.30 -32.42 -0.45
C LEU A 320 -14.98 -31.73 -0.04
N ALA A 321 -14.73 -31.51 1.25
CA ALA A 321 -13.58 -30.72 1.73
C ALA A 321 -12.23 -31.37 1.40
N ALA A 322 -12.09 -32.69 1.54
CA ALA A 322 -10.84 -33.39 1.22
C ALA A 322 -10.54 -33.46 -0.29
N SER A 323 -11.60 -33.59 -1.12
CA SER A 323 -11.51 -33.74 -2.57
C SER A 323 -11.46 -32.43 -3.34
N ASN A 324 -12.08 -31.36 -2.81
CA ASN A 324 -12.15 -30.03 -3.44
C ASN A 324 -11.59 -28.91 -2.52
N PRO A 325 -10.38 -29.06 -1.94
CA PRO A 325 -9.93 -28.19 -0.85
C PRO A 325 -9.62 -26.74 -1.24
N GLY A 326 -9.55 -26.42 -2.54
CA GLY A 326 -9.40 -25.05 -3.04
C GLY A 326 -10.73 -24.30 -3.22
N ALA A 327 -11.88 -24.96 -3.02
CA ALA A 327 -13.19 -24.37 -3.27
C ALA A 327 -13.77 -23.65 -2.03
N ILE A 328 -14.47 -22.55 -2.27
CA ILE A 328 -15.38 -21.94 -1.28
C ILE A 328 -16.75 -22.63 -1.27
N GLY A 329 -16.99 -23.54 -2.21
CA GLY A 329 -18.14 -24.43 -2.23
C GLY A 329 -19.35 -23.84 -2.94
N ARG A 330 -20.50 -23.77 -2.25
CA ARG A 330 -21.80 -23.38 -2.78
C ARG A 330 -22.37 -22.20 -1.97
N PRO A 331 -23.22 -21.34 -2.55
CA PRO A 331 -23.87 -20.29 -1.76
C PRO A 331 -24.71 -20.90 -0.63
N ILE A 332 -24.83 -20.16 0.48
CA ILE A 332 -25.73 -20.52 1.58
C ILE A 332 -27.20 -20.49 1.13
N PRO A 333 -28.13 -21.19 1.83
CA PRO A 333 -29.57 -21.08 1.58
C PRO A 333 -30.05 -19.62 1.49
N GLY A 334 -30.95 -19.34 0.55
CA GLY A 334 -31.42 -17.98 0.27
C GLY A 334 -30.42 -17.07 -0.46
N GLY A 335 -29.16 -17.50 -0.62
CA GLY A 335 -28.11 -16.80 -1.36
C GLY A 335 -27.90 -17.34 -2.78
N SER A 336 -27.34 -16.51 -3.67
CA SER A 336 -26.90 -16.90 -5.01
C SER A 336 -25.63 -16.18 -5.42
N PHE A 337 -24.81 -16.84 -6.25
CA PHE A 337 -23.62 -16.27 -6.87
C PHE A 337 -23.80 -16.09 -8.37
N GLU A 338 -23.30 -14.97 -8.87
CA GLU A 338 -23.19 -14.60 -10.28
C GLU A 338 -21.71 -14.28 -10.56
N ILE A 339 -21.13 -14.81 -11.64
CA ILE A 339 -19.77 -14.44 -12.08
C ILE A 339 -19.90 -13.41 -13.19
N VAL A 340 -19.73 -12.14 -12.84
CA VAL A 340 -19.82 -11.04 -13.79
C VAL A 340 -18.47 -10.88 -14.49
N ARG A 341 -18.49 -11.04 -15.81
CA ARG A 341 -17.32 -10.86 -16.68
C ARG A 341 -17.46 -9.55 -17.45
N PRO A 342 -16.41 -8.70 -17.53
CA PRO A 342 -16.46 -7.52 -18.38
C PRO A 342 -16.75 -7.91 -19.84
N ARG A 343 -17.67 -7.22 -20.52
CA ARG A 343 -17.77 -7.32 -21.98
C ARG A 343 -16.44 -6.91 -22.63
N PRO A 344 -16.03 -7.54 -23.74
CA PRO A 344 -14.78 -7.21 -24.44
C PRO A 344 -14.89 -5.87 -25.17
N SER A 345 -14.82 -4.77 -24.41
CA SER A 345 -14.70 -3.39 -24.91
C SER A 345 -13.57 -2.62 -24.21
N ALA A 346 -12.63 -3.34 -23.60
CA ALA A 346 -11.35 -2.81 -23.09
C ALA A 346 -10.23 -3.84 -23.35
N PRO A 347 -9.19 -3.54 -24.15
CA PRO A 347 -8.09 -4.46 -24.40
C PRO A 347 -7.12 -4.49 -23.20
N GLY A 348 -6.77 -5.68 -22.71
CA GLY A 348 -5.78 -5.83 -21.64
C GLY A 348 -5.88 -7.07 -20.74
N ILE A 349 -6.80 -8.02 -21.01
CA ILE A 349 -6.84 -9.32 -20.33
C ILE A 349 -6.55 -10.41 -21.35
N THR A 350 -5.31 -10.88 -21.40
CA THR A 350 -4.94 -12.13 -22.07
C THR A 350 -5.22 -13.29 -21.11
N VAL A 351 -6.24 -14.09 -21.43
CA VAL A 351 -6.46 -15.40 -20.82
C VAL A 351 -5.46 -16.38 -21.47
N PRO A 352 -4.86 -17.33 -20.74
CA PRO A 352 -4.02 -18.36 -21.33
C PRO A 352 -4.76 -19.14 -22.43
N ALA A 353 -4.07 -19.44 -23.54
CA ALA A 353 -4.66 -20.20 -24.63
C ALA A 353 -4.96 -21.64 -24.18
N GLY A 354 -6.24 -22.04 -24.17
CA GLY A 354 -6.63 -23.40 -23.80
C GLY A 354 -8.08 -23.63 -23.31
N GLY A 355 -8.95 -22.62 -23.29
CA GLY A 355 -10.36 -22.79 -22.88
C GLY A 355 -11.30 -21.78 -23.53
N ASP A 356 -12.61 -22.05 -23.46
CA ASP A 356 -13.66 -21.16 -23.96
C ASP A 356 -13.60 -19.80 -23.23
N PRO A 357 -13.67 -18.65 -23.93
CA PRO A 357 -13.81 -17.33 -23.29
C PRO A 357 -14.95 -17.24 -22.25
N ALA A 358 -15.97 -18.10 -22.33
CA ALA A 358 -17.05 -18.22 -21.36
C ALA A 358 -16.65 -18.84 -20.00
N ASP A 359 -15.49 -19.50 -19.89
CA ASP A 359 -15.05 -20.24 -18.70
C ASP A 359 -13.97 -19.53 -17.86
N GLY A 360 -13.43 -18.41 -18.34
CA GLY A 360 -12.43 -17.62 -17.60
C GLY A 360 -12.93 -17.08 -16.24
N PRO A 361 -12.05 -16.68 -15.32
CA PRO A 361 -12.46 -16.07 -14.05
C PRO A 361 -13.10 -14.70 -14.25
N GLY A 362 -14.03 -14.33 -13.36
CA GLY A 362 -14.72 -13.04 -13.35
C GLY A 362 -14.96 -12.53 -11.93
N GLU A 363 -15.60 -11.37 -11.78
CA GLU A 363 -15.95 -10.82 -10.47
C GLU A 363 -17.11 -11.60 -9.86
N LEU A 364 -16.95 -12.03 -8.61
CA LEU A 364 -18.01 -12.72 -7.87
C LEU A 364 -18.99 -11.69 -7.31
N VAL A 365 -20.25 -11.78 -7.75
CA VAL A 365 -21.37 -10.99 -7.23
C VAL A 365 -22.28 -11.90 -6.42
N TYR A 366 -22.63 -11.47 -5.21
CA TYR A 366 -23.53 -12.18 -4.31
C TYR A 366 -24.87 -11.48 -4.18
N ARG A 367 -25.96 -12.25 -4.18
CA ARG A 367 -27.32 -11.77 -3.87
C ARG A 367 -27.90 -12.64 -2.77
N GLY A 368 -28.57 -12.04 -1.81
CA GLY A 368 -29.24 -12.74 -0.72
C GLY A 368 -29.84 -11.75 0.29
N PRO A 369 -30.76 -12.20 1.16
CA PRO A 369 -31.43 -11.35 2.16
C PRO A 369 -30.47 -10.76 3.20
N ASN A 370 -29.27 -11.31 3.31
CA ASN A 370 -28.19 -10.94 4.21
C ASN A 370 -27.20 -9.90 3.64
N VAL A 371 -27.43 -9.39 2.42
CA VAL A 371 -26.65 -8.26 1.86
C VAL A 371 -26.89 -7.00 2.69
N MET A 372 -25.83 -6.21 2.89
CA MET A 372 -25.89 -4.95 3.66
C MET A 372 -26.88 -3.93 3.08
N MET A 373 -27.40 -3.06 3.94
CA MET A 373 -28.12 -1.87 3.51
C MET A 373 -27.20 -0.88 2.78
N GLY A 374 -25.90 -0.91 3.07
CA GLY A 374 -24.87 -0.06 2.48
C GLY A 374 -23.81 0.32 3.52
N TYR A 375 -22.98 1.30 3.20
CA TYR A 375 -22.03 1.85 4.17
C TYR A 375 -22.63 3.03 4.97
N ALA A 376 -22.02 3.32 6.10
CA ALA A 376 -22.06 4.59 6.80
C ALA A 376 -20.63 5.12 6.94
N GLU A 377 -20.45 6.43 6.82
CA GLU A 377 -19.22 7.14 7.17
C GLU A 377 -19.47 8.24 8.23
N HIS A 378 -20.74 8.60 8.47
CA HIS A 378 -21.20 9.54 9.48
C HIS A 378 -22.57 9.15 10.09
N ALA A 379 -22.92 9.70 11.27
CA ALA A 379 -24.20 9.48 11.94
C ALA A 379 -25.46 9.69 11.07
N ARG A 380 -25.44 10.66 10.14
CA ARG A 380 -26.57 10.94 9.24
C ARG A 380 -26.90 9.77 8.29
N ASP A 381 -25.93 8.91 8.01
CA ASP A 381 -26.08 7.81 7.04
C ASP A 381 -26.89 6.63 7.65
N LEU A 382 -27.13 6.67 8.96
CA LEU A 382 -27.93 5.68 9.70
C LEU A 382 -29.42 5.70 9.30
N ALA A 383 -29.93 6.86 8.85
CA ALA A 383 -31.30 7.04 8.39
C ALA A 383 -31.57 6.48 6.99
N ALA A 384 -30.52 6.21 6.20
CA ALA A 384 -30.69 5.79 4.82
C ALA A 384 -31.30 4.38 4.70
N GLY A 385 -32.08 4.14 3.65
CA GLY A 385 -32.57 2.80 3.30
C GLY A 385 -31.46 1.85 2.82
N GLN A 386 -31.89 0.72 2.27
CA GLN A 386 -31.03 -0.20 1.51
C GLN A 386 -30.71 0.43 0.15
N VAL A 387 -29.42 0.52 -0.17
CA VAL A 387 -28.89 1.06 -1.45
C VAL A 387 -28.02 0.03 -2.19
N VAL A 388 -28.06 -1.23 -1.76
CA VAL A 388 -27.28 -2.34 -2.33
C VAL A 388 -28.18 -3.58 -2.46
N ASP A 389 -28.51 -3.95 -3.69
CA ASP A 389 -29.33 -5.14 -3.99
C ASP A 389 -28.46 -6.39 -4.23
N ALA A 390 -27.20 -6.17 -4.63
CA ALA A 390 -26.22 -7.20 -4.91
C ALA A 390 -24.84 -6.72 -4.45
N LEU A 391 -24.14 -7.58 -3.73
CA LEU A 391 -22.77 -7.32 -3.28
C LEU A 391 -21.80 -7.73 -4.39
N ALA A 392 -21.25 -6.75 -5.10
CA ALA A 392 -19.99 -6.93 -5.82
C ALA A 392 -18.88 -7.14 -4.78
N THR A 393 -18.38 -8.37 -4.65
CA THR A 393 -17.49 -8.76 -3.54
C THR A 393 -16.07 -8.22 -3.69
N GLY A 394 -15.69 -7.77 -4.89
CA GLY A 394 -14.31 -7.46 -5.27
C GLY A 394 -13.38 -8.67 -5.35
N ASP A 395 -13.88 -9.88 -5.04
CA ASP A 395 -13.15 -11.14 -5.16
C ASP A 395 -13.37 -11.70 -6.58
N LEU A 396 -12.31 -12.20 -7.21
CA LEU A 396 -12.37 -12.90 -8.50
C LEU A 396 -12.59 -14.38 -8.26
N ALA A 397 -13.55 -14.97 -8.97
CA ALA A 397 -13.90 -16.37 -8.88
C ALA A 397 -14.03 -17.05 -10.24
N ARG A 398 -13.91 -18.38 -10.21
CA ARG A 398 -14.35 -19.26 -11.30
C ARG A 398 -15.32 -20.30 -10.75
N ARG A 399 -16.10 -20.91 -11.63
CA ARG A 399 -16.93 -22.07 -11.31
C ARG A 399 -16.19 -23.33 -11.76
N GLY A 400 -15.79 -24.16 -10.79
CA GLY A 400 -15.06 -25.39 -11.02
C GLY A 400 -15.96 -26.59 -11.33
N PRO A 401 -15.35 -27.79 -11.48
CA PRO A 401 -16.08 -29.05 -11.64
C PRO A 401 -17.11 -29.28 -10.52
N GLY A 402 -18.20 -29.98 -10.83
CA GLY A 402 -19.30 -30.19 -9.87
C GLY A 402 -20.08 -28.91 -9.50
N GLY A 403 -19.83 -27.79 -10.19
CA GLY A 403 -20.54 -26.52 -10.02
C GLY A 403 -20.15 -25.74 -8.75
N LEU A 404 -19.06 -26.12 -8.08
CA LEU A 404 -18.51 -25.42 -6.93
C LEU A 404 -17.82 -24.12 -7.36
N TYR A 405 -17.75 -23.14 -6.47
CA TYR A 405 -17.04 -21.89 -6.68
C TYR A 405 -15.64 -21.94 -6.06
N GLU A 406 -14.66 -21.41 -6.77
CA GLU A 406 -13.27 -21.25 -6.34
C GLU A 406 -12.88 -19.78 -6.44
N LEU A 407 -12.26 -19.24 -5.40
CA LEU A 407 -11.66 -17.90 -5.45
C LEU A 407 -10.29 -18.00 -6.11
N VAL A 408 -10.08 -17.20 -7.15
CA VAL A 408 -8.80 -17.16 -7.87
C VAL A 408 -7.92 -15.99 -7.45
N GLY A 409 -8.47 -14.96 -6.78
CA GLY A 409 -7.75 -13.82 -6.22
C GLY A 409 -8.67 -12.64 -5.95
N ARG A 410 -8.14 -11.44 -5.70
CA ARG A 410 -8.92 -10.19 -5.54
C ARG A 410 -8.70 -9.22 -6.67
N GLY A 411 -9.77 -8.60 -7.17
CA GLY A 411 -9.71 -7.55 -8.19
C GLY A 411 -8.76 -6.39 -7.84
N SER A 412 -8.54 -6.16 -6.54
CA SER A 412 -7.74 -5.08 -5.97
C SER A 412 -6.38 -5.48 -5.35
N ARG A 413 -6.08 -6.76 -5.07
CA ARG A 413 -4.81 -7.18 -4.43
C ARG A 413 -3.70 -7.53 -5.42
N PHE A 414 -3.52 -6.68 -6.43
CA PHE A 414 -2.42 -6.83 -7.37
C PHE A 414 -1.27 -5.90 -7.00
N VAL A 415 -0.07 -6.45 -6.84
CA VAL A 415 1.17 -5.69 -6.94
C VAL A 415 1.57 -5.60 -8.42
N LYS A 416 2.31 -4.56 -8.81
CA LYS A 416 2.82 -4.40 -10.18
C LYS A 416 4.36 -4.23 -10.25
N PRO A 417 5.16 -5.19 -9.73
CA PRO A 417 6.61 -5.16 -9.89
C PRO A 417 6.93 -5.11 -11.38
N PHE A 418 7.71 -4.12 -11.84
CA PHE A 418 8.16 -4.06 -13.23
C PHE A 418 7.01 -4.08 -14.27
N GLY A 419 5.80 -3.67 -13.87
CA GLY A 419 4.59 -3.71 -14.70
C GLY A 419 3.90 -5.08 -14.82
N LEU A 420 4.46 -6.16 -14.27
CA LEU A 420 3.81 -7.46 -14.18
C LEU A 420 2.68 -7.40 -13.15
N ARG A 421 1.43 -7.57 -13.58
CA ARG A 421 0.26 -7.61 -12.68
C ARG A 421 0.25 -8.95 -11.95
N ILE A 422 0.90 -9.00 -10.79
CA ILE A 422 1.02 -10.20 -9.96
C ILE A 422 -0.09 -10.20 -8.91
N ASP A 423 -0.89 -11.26 -8.90
CA ASP A 423 -1.90 -11.50 -7.88
C ASP A 423 -1.23 -11.95 -6.58
N LEU A 424 -1.35 -11.14 -5.52
CA LEU A 424 -0.78 -11.48 -4.23
C LEU A 424 -1.49 -12.70 -3.62
N ASP A 425 -2.80 -12.87 -3.86
CA ASP A 425 -3.57 -14.00 -3.34
C ASP A 425 -3.14 -15.32 -4.02
N GLY A 426 -2.85 -15.29 -5.32
CA GLY A 426 -2.30 -16.41 -6.08
C GLY A 426 -0.90 -16.83 -5.61
N VAL A 427 -0.05 -15.88 -5.23
CA VAL A 427 1.28 -16.18 -4.67
C VAL A 427 1.16 -16.74 -3.25
N GLU A 428 0.28 -16.20 -2.40
CA GLU A 428 -0.03 -16.78 -1.08
C GLU A 428 -0.48 -18.25 -1.22
N ARG A 429 -1.39 -18.55 -2.17
CA ARG A 429 -1.85 -19.92 -2.44
C ARG A 429 -0.72 -20.88 -2.83
N LEU A 430 0.08 -20.51 -3.82
CA LEU A 430 1.20 -21.34 -4.32
C LEU A 430 2.15 -21.72 -3.18
N LEU A 431 2.60 -20.72 -2.42
CA LEU A 431 3.53 -20.94 -1.31
C LEU A 431 2.95 -21.90 -0.29
N SER A 432 1.65 -21.79 -0.03
CA SER A 432 0.96 -22.67 0.89
C SER A 432 0.68 -24.08 0.36
N GLU A 433 0.55 -24.27 -0.96
CA GLU A 433 0.54 -25.60 -1.58
C GLU A 433 1.90 -26.31 -1.44
N LEU A 434 2.99 -25.54 -1.50
CA LEU A 434 4.36 -25.99 -1.22
C LEU A 434 4.65 -26.17 0.28
N GLY A 435 3.69 -25.86 1.17
CA GLY A 435 3.83 -26.04 2.61
C GLY A 435 4.36 -24.82 3.37
N TYR A 436 4.48 -23.65 2.75
CA TYR A 436 4.92 -22.41 3.40
C TYR A 436 3.76 -21.40 3.50
N PRO A 437 3.00 -21.35 4.61
CA PRO A 437 1.97 -20.34 4.80
C PRO A 437 2.59 -18.95 4.79
N ALA A 438 2.08 -18.11 3.88
CA ALA A 438 2.64 -16.80 3.62
C ALA A 438 1.55 -15.73 3.57
N ALA A 439 1.90 -14.52 3.99
CA ALA A 439 1.15 -13.30 3.72
C ALA A 439 1.98 -12.42 2.77
N CYS A 440 1.44 -12.15 1.58
CA CYS A 440 2.13 -11.39 0.54
C CYS A 440 1.61 -9.95 0.50
N VAL A 441 2.54 -9.00 0.61
CA VAL A 441 2.28 -7.56 0.49
C VAL A 441 3.17 -6.96 -0.59
N GLY A 442 2.64 -5.98 -1.31
CA GLY A 442 3.47 -5.07 -2.11
C GLY A 442 4.03 -3.98 -1.21
N VAL A 443 5.36 -3.85 -1.17
CA VAL A 443 6.04 -2.68 -0.62
C VAL A 443 6.74 -1.99 -1.80
N ASP A 444 6.24 -0.82 -2.17
CA ASP A 444 6.57 -0.12 -3.42
C ASP A 444 6.35 -1.01 -4.67
N GLU A 445 7.42 -1.45 -5.34
CA GLU A 445 7.37 -2.40 -6.46
C GLU A 445 7.89 -3.80 -6.09
N VAL A 446 8.21 -4.07 -4.82
CA VAL A 446 8.73 -5.37 -4.37
C VAL A 446 7.59 -6.22 -3.79
N LEU A 447 7.51 -7.49 -4.20
CA LEU A 447 6.66 -8.47 -3.55
C LEU A 447 7.39 -8.98 -2.30
N VAL A 448 6.78 -8.78 -1.12
CA VAL A 448 7.30 -9.32 0.14
C VAL A 448 6.37 -10.43 0.62
N ALA A 449 6.87 -11.66 0.67
CA ALA A 449 6.22 -12.80 1.29
C ALA A 449 6.71 -12.93 2.74
N VAL A 450 5.83 -12.66 3.70
CA VAL A 450 6.09 -12.93 5.12
C VAL A 450 5.64 -14.37 5.40
N VAL A 451 6.53 -15.23 5.89
CA VAL A 451 6.34 -16.69 5.98
C VAL A 451 6.44 -17.19 7.42
N ASP A 452 5.55 -18.11 7.80
CA ASP A 452 5.59 -18.81 9.09
C ASP A 452 6.34 -20.17 8.96
N PRO A 453 7.47 -20.38 9.66
CA PRO A 453 8.26 -21.61 9.59
C PRO A 453 7.76 -22.69 10.57
N ALA A 454 6.82 -22.40 11.47
CA ALA A 454 6.25 -23.41 12.36
C ALA A 454 5.37 -24.41 11.60
N GLU A 455 4.89 -24.03 10.42
CA GLU A 455 4.01 -24.82 9.56
C GLU A 455 4.73 -25.40 8.33
N ALA A 456 5.98 -24.98 8.10
CA ALA A 456 6.83 -25.48 7.02
C ALA A 456 7.21 -26.95 7.27
N ALA A 457 6.45 -27.85 6.63
CA ALA A 457 6.64 -29.29 6.71
C ALA A 457 8.05 -29.67 6.22
N ASP A 458 8.86 -30.25 7.10
CA ASP A 458 10.19 -30.75 6.75
C ASP A 458 10.05 -32.06 5.94
N PRO A 459 10.51 -32.12 4.68
CA PRO A 459 10.42 -33.35 3.88
C PRO A 459 11.36 -34.47 4.36
N ALA A 460 12.30 -34.18 5.29
CA ALA A 460 13.37 -35.09 5.66
C ALA A 460 13.13 -35.89 6.96
N VAL A 461 12.08 -35.61 7.73
CA VAL A 461 11.78 -36.34 8.97
C VAL A 461 10.74 -37.43 8.71
N GLY A 462 11.25 -38.64 8.42
CA GLY A 462 10.44 -39.86 8.40
C GLY A 462 9.86 -40.15 9.79
N ALA A 463 8.67 -40.74 9.83
CA ALA A 463 8.00 -41.07 11.08
C ALA A 463 8.60 -42.33 11.73
N ASP A 464 9.22 -42.16 12.90
CA ASP A 464 9.43 -43.25 13.86
C ASP A 464 8.43 -43.10 15.04
N PRO A 465 7.83 -44.20 15.53
CA PRO A 465 6.85 -44.17 16.61
C PRO A 465 7.53 -44.03 17.98
N VAL A 466 7.11 -43.03 18.76
CA VAL A 466 7.56 -42.88 20.16
C VAL A 466 6.62 -43.66 21.09
N ASP A 467 7.20 -44.60 21.85
CA ASP A 467 6.53 -45.49 22.79
C ASP A 467 6.03 -44.75 24.07
N PRO A 468 4.74 -44.83 24.44
CA PRO A 468 4.15 -44.05 25.52
C PRO A 468 4.31 -44.71 26.91
N ALA A 469 5.55 -44.99 27.34
CA ALA A 469 5.82 -45.59 28.66
C ALA A 469 7.13 -45.11 29.32
N GLY A 470 7.16 -43.87 29.83
CA GLY A 470 8.26 -43.37 30.66
C GLY A 470 7.88 -42.12 31.48
N PRO A 471 8.31 -42.00 32.76
CA PRO A 471 7.98 -40.83 33.58
C PRO A 471 8.71 -39.57 33.09
N ALA A 472 8.08 -38.42 33.30
CA ALA A 472 8.52 -37.13 32.77
C ALA A 472 9.94 -36.74 33.20
N ALA A 473 10.93 -36.99 32.33
CA ALA A 473 12.23 -36.33 32.39
C ALA A 473 12.14 -35.00 31.63
N THR A 474 12.59 -33.91 32.27
CA THR A 474 12.58 -32.56 31.70
C THR A 474 13.63 -32.42 30.60
N ALA A 475 13.34 -32.95 29.41
CA ALA A 475 14.17 -32.78 28.24
C ALA A 475 14.08 -31.33 27.74
N THR A 476 14.98 -30.47 28.23
CA THR A 476 15.31 -29.21 27.55
C THR A 476 15.89 -29.56 26.18
N HIS A 477 15.05 -29.50 25.14
CA HIS A 477 15.49 -29.46 23.75
C HIS A 477 16.24 -28.14 23.50
N THR A 478 17.51 -28.12 23.92
CA THR A 478 18.48 -27.13 23.49
C THR A 478 18.89 -27.50 22.07
N GLU A 479 18.14 -27.00 21.07
CA GLU A 479 18.60 -27.12 19.69
C GLU A 479 20.01 -26.50 19.56
N PRO A 480 20.92 -27.11 18.77
CA PRO A 480 22.20 -26.48 18.46
C PRO A 480 21.97 -25.13 17.81
N VAL A 481 22.65 -24.08 18.29
CA VAL A 481 22.42 -22.67 17.88
C VAL A 481 22.56 -22.42 16.35
N GLY A 482 23.10 -23.39 15.58
CA GLY A 482 23.17 -23.34 14.11
C GLY A 482 21.98 -23.93 13.32
N THR A 483 21.11 -24.79 13.89
CA THR A 483 20.07 -25.50 13.12
C THR A 483 18.93 -24.57 12.67
N GLY A 484 18.45 -23.70 13.57
CA GLY A 484 17.36 -22.76 13.28
C GLY A 484 17.68 -21.72 12.20
N GLN A 485 18.92 -21.24 12.13
CA GLN A 485 19.35 -20.32 11.05
C GLN A 485 19.43 -21.03 9.70
N ALA A 486 20.00 -22.23 9.64
CA ALA A 486 20.07 -23.02 8.42
C ALA A 486 18.67 -23.39 7.87
N ARG A 487 17.73 -23.74 8.76
CA ARG A 487 16.31 -23.98 8.41
C ARG A 487 15.63 -22.71 7.86
N THR A 488 15.87 -21.56 8.51
CA THR A 488 15.33 -20.26 8.07
C THR A 488 15.82 -19.88 6.67
N GLU A 489 17.11 -20.09 6.38
CA GLU A 489 17.68 -19.72 5.08
C GLU A 489 17.24 -20.66 3.96
N ARG A 490 17.08 -21.97 4.24
CA ARG A 490 16.44 -22.91 3.28
C ARG A 490 15.04 -22.46 2.88
N ILE A 491 14.19 -22.16 3.88
CA ILE A 491 12.82 -21.67 3.66
C ILE A 491 12.82 -20.41 2.79
N ARG A 492 13.74 -19.47 3.02
CA ARG A 492 13.87 -18.26 2.17
C ARG A 492 14.19 -18.58 0.73
N VAL A 493 15.16 -19.46 0.48
CA VAL A 493 15.58 -19.84 -0.88
C VAL A 493 14.46 -20.59 -1.62
N GLU A 494 13.82 -21.55 -0.96
CA GLU A 494 12.75 -22.38 -1.54
C GLU A 494 11.51 -21.53 -1.88
N VAL A 495 11.05 -20.69 -0.95
CA VAL A 495 9.94 -19.75 -1.16
C VAL A 495 10.29 -18.73 -2.25
N ALA A 496 11.49 -18.15 -2.25
CA ALA A 496 11.88 -17.18 -3.26
C ALA A 496 11.92 -17.80 -4.66
N ALA A 497 12.44 -19.03 -4.80
CA ALA A 497 12.46 -19.76 -6.06
C ALA A 497 11.04 -20.09 -6.55
N ALA A 498 10.14 -20.50 -5.66
CA ALA A 498 8.74 -20.77 -5.98
C ALA A 498 8.01 -19.52 -6.52
N ILE A 499 8.17 -18.37 -5.85
CA ILE A 499 7.58 -17.10 -6.31
C ILE A 499 8.11 -16.75 -7.70
N GLN A 500 9.43 -16.85 -7.94
CA GLN A 500 10.05 -16.56 -9.23
C GLN A 500 9.50 -17.46 -10.33
N ALA A 501 9.42 -18.78 -10.09
CA ALA A 501 8.91 -19.75 -11.06
C ALA A 501 7.45 -19.49 -11.47
N GLN A 502 6.59 -19.11 -10.52
CA GLN A 502 5.17 -18.85 -10.78
C GLN A 502 4.89 -17.46 -11.38
N THR A 503 5.69 -16.45 -11.04
CA THR A 503 5.40 -15.04 -11.38
C THR A 503 6.29 -14.47 -12.49
N GLY A 504 7.39 -15.15 -12.83
CA GLY A 504 8.42 -14.63 -13.73
C GLY A 504 9.26 -13.49 -13.14
N LEU A 505 9.19 -13.25 -11.83
CA LEU A 505 10.01 -12.22 -11.17
C LEU A 505 11.51 -12.58 -11.23
N PRO A 506 12.41 -11.60 -11.42
CA PRO A 506 13.84 -11.81 -11.27
C PRO A 506 14.23 -12.17 -9.83
N ALA A 507 15.36 -12.89 -9.68
CA ALA A 507 15.93 -13.21 -8.38
C ALA A 507 16.16 -11.94 -7.53
N GLY A 508 15.78 -12.00 -6.25
CA GLY A 508 15.86 -10.88 -5.30
C GLY A 508 14.68 -9.90 -5.31
N GLN A 509 13.76 -9.98 -6.29
CA GLN A 509 12.56 -9.12 -6.37
C GLN A 509 11.34 -9.69 -5.64
N ALA A 510 11.42 -10.94 -5.20
CA ALA A 510 10.55 -11.53 -4.20
C ALA A 510 11.34 -11.63 -2.88
N ARG A 511 11.01 -10.79 -1.90
CA ARG A 511 11.65 -10.82 -0.58
C ARG A 511 10.92 -11.78 0.35
N VAL A 512 11.64 -12.66 1.02
CA VAL A 512 11.07 -13.62 1.98
C VAL A 512 11.47 -13.25 3.41
N VAL A 513 10.48 -12.91 4.22
CA VAL A 513 10.64 -12.56 5.63
C VAL A 513 10.06 -13.68 6.47
N VAL A 514 10.92 -14.52 7.04
CA VAL A 514 10.50 -15.58 7.96
C VAL A 514 10.24 -14.97 9.34
N VAL A 515 9.06 -15.21 9.89
CA VAL A 515 8.62 -14.69 11.20
C VAL A 515 8.15 -15.85 12.09
N PRO A 516 8.29 -15.81 13.43
CA PRO A 516 7.81 -16.89 14.29
C PRO A 516 6.29 -17.14 14.22
N GLU A 517 5.52 -16.14 13.78
CA GLU A 517 4.07 -16.18 13.65
C GLU A 517 3.59 -15.01 12.78
N LEU A 518 2.57 -15.21 11.94
CA LEU A 518 2.04 -14.15 11.08
C LEU A 518 1.32 -13.04 11.88
N PRO A 519 1.61 -11.74 11.65
CA PRO A 519 0.89 -10.62 12.26
C PRO A 519 -0.61 -10.63 11.94
N ARG A 520 -1.44 -10.62 12.99
CA ARG A 520 -2.88 -10.82 12.90
C ARG A 520 -3.65 -9.89 13.84
N ARG A 521 -4.89 -9.59 13.46
CA ARG A 521 -5.81 -8.72 14.21
C ARG A 521 -6.46 -9.48 15.37
N PRO A 522 -7.16 -8.80 16.31
CA PRO A 522 -7.96 -9.48 17.34
C PRO A 522 -8.96 -10.50 16.78
N ASN A 523 -9.42 -10.31 15.54
CA ASN A 523 -10.29 -11.25 14.84
C ASN A 523 -9.57 -12.43 14.13
N GLY A 524 -8.27 -12.59 14.37
CA GLY A 524 -7.37 -13.62 13.83
C GLY A 524 -7.12 -13.58 12.32
N LYS A 525 -7.74 -12.64 11.57
CA LYS A 525 -7.33 -12.39 10.18
C LYS A 525 -5.90 -11.87 10.14
N VAL A 526 -5.17 -12.23 9.10
CA VAL A 526 -3.88 -11.61 8.75
C VAL A 526 -4.06 -10.10 8.72
N ASP A 527 -3.30 -9.38 9.53
CA ASP A 527 -3.37 -7.92 9.59
C ASP A 527 -2.47 -7.36 8.49
N TYR A 528 -2.94 -7.26 7.25
CA TYR A 528 -2.09 -6.82 6.14
C TYR A 528 -1.37 -5.48 6.38
N PRO A 529 -1.92 -4.49 7.10
CA PRO A 529 -1.16 -3.35 7.63
C PRO A 529 -0.05 -3.70 8.62
N ALA A 530 -0.22 -4.66 9.54
CA ALA A 530 0.86 -5.11 10.41
C ALA A 530 1.83 -6.08 9.73
N VAL A 531 1.40 -6.86 8.73
CA VAL A 531 2.28 -7.61 7.81
C VAL A 531 3.04 -6.65 6.93
N ALA A 532 2.43 -5.57 6.43
CA ALA A 532 3.12 -4.50 5.73
C ALA A 532 4.03 -3.72 6.68
N ALA A 533 3.67 -3.56 7.95
CA ALA A 533 4.55 -3.00 8.97
C ALA A 533 5.66 -3.97 9.36
N VAL A 534 5.50 -5.29 9.28
CA VAL A 534 6.54 -6.30 9.53
C VAL A 534 7.38 -6.56 8.27
N ALA A 535 6.83 -6.42 7.08
CA ALA A 535 7.57 -6.34 5.82
C ALA A 535 8.34 -5.02 5.74
N ALA A 536 7.78 -3.92 6.22
CA ALA A 536 8.46 -2.65 6.37
C ALA A 536 9.43 -2.64 7.56
N VAL A 537 9.17 -3.35 8.66
CA VAL A 537 10.09 -3.50 9.81
C VAL A 537 11.18 -4.52 9.50
N ALA A 538 10.94 -5.52 8.65
CA ALA A 538 11.97 -6.42 8.14
C ALA A 538 12.72 -5.81 6.95
N ALA A 539 12.12 -4.92 6.16
CA ALA A 539 12.86 -4.03 5.28
C ALA A 539 13.69 -3.05 6.11
N VAL A 540 13.10 -2.46 7.16
CA VAL A 540 13.76 -1.58 8.15
C VAL A 540 14.71 -2.34 9.07
N ALA A 541 14.69 -3.69 9.17
CA ALA A 541 15.57 -4.52 9.99
C ALA A 541 16.61 -5.31 9.17
N ALA A 542 16.37 -5.54 7.89
CA ALA A 542 17.47 -5.65 6.92
C ALA A 542 18.24 -4.32 6.83
N VAL A 543 17.58 -3.21 7.19
CA VAL A 543 18.16 -1.87 7.38
C VAL A 543 18.61 -1.57 8.83
N ALA A 544 18.13 -2.29 9.86
CA ALA A 544 18.43 -2.04 11.29
C ALA A 544 19.37 -3.07 11.91
N ALA A 545 19.52 -4.26 11.31
CA ALA A 545 20.78 -4.99 11.33
C ALA A 545 21.92 -4.18 10.63
N VAL A 546 21.55 -3.10 9.92
CA VAL A 546 22.45 -2.05 9.41
C VAL A 546 22.37 -0.74 10.25
N THR A 547 21.44 -0.62 11.21
CA THR A 547 21.24 0.56 12.09
C THR A 547 20.64 0.20 13.47
N VAL A 548 21.44 -0.33 14.39
CA VAL A 548 21.25 -0.11 15.84
C VAL A 548 22.27 0.95 16.27
N PRO A 549 21.89 1.98 17.07
CA PRO A 549 22.86 2.90 17.64
C PRO A 549 23.70 2.15 18.68
N GLN A 550 24.99 1.97 18.40
CA GLN A 550 25.97 1.86 19.48
C GLN A 550 26.23 3.28 20.00
N ASP A 551 26.28 3.44 21.33
CA ASP A 551 26.90 4.60 22.00
C ASP A 551 28.28 4.89 21.40
N PRO A 552 28.78 6.15 21.42
CA PRO A 552 29.64 6.73 20.38
C PRO A 552 30.92 5.94 20.08
N VAL A 553 30.79 4.93 19.22
CA VAL A 553 31.90 4.25 18.58
C VAL A 553 32.41 5.16 17.48
N THR A 554 33.54 5.79 17.77
CA THR A 554 34.48 6.33 16.78
C THR A 554 34.56 5.38 15.59
N THR A 555 34.34 5.89 14.36
CA THR A 555 34.29 5.09 13.14
C THR A 555 35.66 4.48 12.81
N ASP A 556 35.97 3.32 13.39
CA ASP A 556 37.18 2.54 13.12
C ASP A 556 37.11 1.73 11.82
N LYS A 557 35.97 1.81 11.10
CA LYS A 557 35.94 1.60 9.65
C LYS A 557 35.86 2.96 8.95
N PRO A 558 36.88 3.34 8.15
CA PRO A 558 36.85 4.60 7.43
C PRO A 558 35.68 4.60 6.43
N PRO A 559 35.00 5.74 6.22
CA PRO A 559 33.89 5.83 5.28
C PRO A 559 34.35 5.39 3.88
N THR A 560 33.57 4.52 3.24
CA THR A 560 33.88 4.03 1.91
C THR A 560 33.95 5.21 0.92
N ARG A 561 34.80 5.07 -0.10
CA ARG A 561 35.04 6.13 -1.09
C ARG A 561 33.74 6.62 -1.74
N LEU A 562 32.75 5.73 -1.91
CA LEU A 562 31.45 6.05 -2.47
C LEU A 562 30.60 6.93 -1.53
N ARG A 563 30.57 6.65 -0.22
CA ARG A 563 29.84 7.48 0.76
C ARG A 563 30.34 8.91 0.79
N ILE A 564 31.67 9.06 0.83
CA ILE A 564 32.34 10.36 0.83
C ILE A 564 31.91 11.15 -0.42
N ARG A 565 31.85 10.50 -1.59
CA ARG A 565 31.36 11.13 -2.83
C ARG A 565 29.89 11.54 -2.75
N PHE A 566 29.01 10.74 -2.16
CA PHE A 566 27.62 11.14 -1.92
C PHE A 566 27.51 12.39 -1.03
N GLY A 567 28.28 12.45 0.07
CA GLY A 567 28.30 13.61 0.97
C GLY A 567 28.85 14.87 0.30
N GLU A 568 29.99 14.75 -0.38
CA GLU A 568 30.63 15.84 -1.13
C GLU A 568 29.78 16.39 -2.27
N VAL A 569 29.12 15.53 -3.06
CA VAL A 569 28.35 15.94 -4.24
C VAL A 569 27.01 16.56 -3.84
N LEU A 570 26.35 16.03 -2.82
CA LEU A 570 25.04 16.51 -2.38
C LEU A 570 25.13 17.60 -1.30
N ASN A 571 26.34 17.97 -0.90
CA ASN A 571 26.67 18.91 0.19
C ASN A 571 25.96 18.54 1.49
N ARG A 572 26.20 17.30 1.96
CA ARG A 572 25.70 16.76 3.22
C ARG A 572 26.89 16.33 4.09
N PRO A 573 27.01 16.82 5.34
CA PRO A 573 28.09 16.41 6.24
C PRO A 573 27.99 14.93 6.62
N GLU A 574 26.77 14.39 6.66
CA GLU A 574 26.48 13.00 6.95
C GLU A 574 25.51 12.44 5.90
N VAL A 575 25.77 11.19 5.48
CA VAL A 575 24.93 10.42 4.55
C VAL A 575 24.52 9.11 5.23
N PRO A 576 23.26 8.96 5.67
CA PRO A 576 22.76 7.72 6.25
C PRO A 576 22.77 6.56 5.24
N ASP A 577 23.03 5.33 5.70
CA ASP A 577 22.95 4.10 4.89
C ASP A 577 21.65 3.97 4.10
N THR A 578 20.54 4.39 4.73
CA THR A 578 19.17 4.30 4.23
C THR A 578 18.80 5.39 3.23
N ALA A 579 19.60 6.46 3.15
CA ALA A 579 19.26 7.60 2.34
C ALA A 579 19.48 7.28 0.85
N THR A 580 18.49 7.54 0.02
CA THR A 580 18.62 7.46 -1.43
C THR A 580 19.11 8.79 -2.01
N PHE A 581 19.57 8.79 -3.26
CA PHE A 581 19.90 10.03 -3.98
C PHE A 581 18.72 11.01 -4.02
N VAL A 582 17.48 10.50 -4.16
CA VAL A 582 16.26 11.31 -4.16
C VAL A 582 16.02 11.97 -2.79
N ASP A 583 16.16 11.22 -1.69
CA ASP A 583 15.93 11.73 -0.32
C ASP A 583 16.95 12.77 0.12
N LEU A 584 18.20 12.59 -0.29
CA LEU A 584 19.29 13.54 -0.03
C LEU A 584 19.07 14.88 -0.78
N GLY A 585 18.18 14.91 -1.78
CA GLY A 585 17.85 16.08 -2.58
C GLY A 585 18.72 16.20 -3.84
N GLY A 586 19.00 15.08 -4.48
CA GLY A 586 19.67 15.02 -5.78
C GLY A 586 18.88 15.67 -6.91
N ASP A 587 19.61 16.15 -7.92
CA ASP A 587 19.07 16.84 -9.10
C ASP A 587 19.82 16.40 -10.38
N SER A 588 19.43 16.92 -11.54
CA SER A 588 20.00 16.54 -12.83
C SER A 588 21.53 16.71 -12.92
N LEU A 589 22.11 17.64 -12.16
CA LEU A 589 23.55 17.93 -12.16
C LEU A 589 24.29 16.92 -11.27
N THR A 590 23.80 16.71 -10.04
CA THR A 590 24.40 15.75 -9.10
C THR A 590 24.17 14.29 -9.50
N TYR A 591 23.12 14.01 -10.28
CA TYR A 591 22.82 12.69 -10.83
C TYR A 591 23.97 12.15 -11.67
N VAL A 592 24.49 12.93 -12.61
CA VAL A 592 25.55 12.48 -13.53
C VAL A 592 26.92 12.41 -12.86
N GLN A 593 27.16 13.23 -11.83
CA GLN A 593 28.35 13.06 -10.98
C GLN A 593 28.30 11.71 -10.24
N LEU A 594 27.19 11.40 -9.57
CA LEU A 594 27.09 10.19 -8.75
C LEU A 594 26.92 8.91 -9.56
N SER A 595 26.23 8.93 -10.70
CA SER A 595 26.16 7.75 -11.58
C SER A 595 27.55 7.27 -11.99
N LEU A 596 28.48 8.18 -12.28
CA LEU A 596 29.87 7.84 -12.64
C LEU A 596 30.71 7.35 -11.45
N GLU A 597 30.50 7.88 -10.25
CA GLU A 597 31.21 7.40 -9.05
C GLU A 597 30.72 6.00 -8.65
N ILE A 598 29.40 5.76 -8.75
CA ILE A 598 28.77 4.43 -8.59
C ILE A 598 29.31 3.47 -9.65
N GLU A 599 29.28 3.82 -10.93
CA GLU A 599 29.78 2.95 -12.01
C GLU A 599 31.31 2.73 -11.95
N ARG A 600 32.06 3.65 -11.32
CA ARG A 600 33.49 3.45 -11.02
C ARG A 600 33.72 2.57 -9.79
N ALA A 601 32.80 2.55 -8.83
CA ALA A 601 32.86 1.68 -7.65
C ALA A 601 32.38 0.26 -7.92
N LEU A 602 31.26 0.08 -8.65
CA LEU A 602 30.64 -1.22 -8.94
C LEU A 602 31.10 -1.82 -10.29
N GLY A 603 31.67 -1.02 -11.19
CA GLY A 603 32.04 -1.45 -12.55
C GLY A 603 30.88 -1.42 -13.58
N TRP A 604 29.64 -1.28 -13.12
CA TRP A 604 28.40 -1.12 -13.88
C TRP A 604 27.46 -0.16 -13.14
N LEU A 605 26.40 0.33 -13.80
CA LEU A 605 25.44 1.27 -13.21
C LEU A 605 24.07 0.58 -12.95
N PRO A 606 23.65 0.42 -11.68
CA PRO A 606 22.35 -0.16 -11.35
C PRO A 606 21.16 0.58 -11.97
N SER A 607 20.22 -0.18 -12.52
CA SER A 607 18.90 0.34 -12.90
C SER A 607 18.19 0.84 -11.64
N GLY A 608 17.63 2.04 -11.70
CA GLY A 608 16.98 2.64 -10.53
C GLY A 608 17.92 3.04 -9.39
N TRP A 609 19.24 3.14 -9.61
CA TRP A 609 20.20 3.58 -8.58
C TRP A 609 19.80 4.83 -7.77
N PRO A 610 19.03 5.82 -8.28
CA PRO A 610 18.62 6.99 -7.50
C PRO A 610 17.74 6.68 -6.29
N THR A 611 17.05 5.55 -6.33
CA THR A 611 16.16 5.06 -5.27
C THR A 611 16.76 3.86 -4.52
N ILE A 612 17.99 3.47 -4.85
CA ILE A 612 18.76 2.49 -4.05
C ILE A 612 19.43 3.24 -2.89
N PRO A 613 19.37 2.72 -1.64
CA PRO A 613 20.07 3.32 -0.50
C PRO A 613 21.59 3.34 -0.68
N VAL A 614 22.26 4.38 -0.19
CA VAL A 614 23.72 4.53 -0.31
C VAL A 614 24.49 3.36 0.31
N GLY A 615 24.05 2.84 1.46
CA GLY A 615 24.66 1.66 2.08
C GLY A 615 24.49 0.37 1.26
N GLU A 616 23.47 0.28 0.40
CA GLU A 616 23.27 -0.86 -0.50
C GLU A 616 24.19 -0.77 -1.72
N LEU A 617 24.34 0.42 -2.31
CA LEU A 617 25.32 0.69 -3.36
C LEU A 617 26.77 0.42 -2.89
N GLU A 618 27.07 0.63 -1.61
CA GLU A 618 28.36 0.32 -1.02
C GLU A 618 28.59 -1.18 -0.80
N ARG A 619 27.58 -1.94 -0.34
CA ARG A 619 27.67 -3.41 -0.26
C ARG A 619 27.95 -4.02 -1.62
N MET A 620 27.25 -3.55 -2.66
CA MET A 620 27.48 -3.93 -4.06
C MET A 620 28.90 -3.59 -4.59
N ALA A 621 29.64 -2.69 -3.92
CA ALA A 621 31.01 -2.35 -4.27
C ALA A 621 32.08 -3.09 -3.44
N VAL A 622 31.67 -3.80 -2.38
CA VAL A 622 32.56 -4.55 -1.46
C VAL A 622 32.50 -6.06 -1.72
N GLU A 623 31.35 -6.59 -2.14
CA GLU A 623 31.17 -8.00 -2.49
C GLU A 623 31.25 -8.19 -4.02
N PRO A 624 32.41 -8.60 -4.59
CA PRO A 624 32.47 -8.96 -6.00
C PRO A 624 31.69 -10.26 -6.22
N ALA A 625 30.56 -10.18 -6.93
CA ALA A 625 29.64 -11.29 -7.10
C ALA A 625 30.32 -12.56 -7.66
N THR A 626 30.11 -13.69 -6.97
CA THR A 626 30.39 -15.03 -7.48
C THR A 626 29.40 -15.37 -8.61
N ASP A 627 29.79 -15.02 -9.84
CA ASP A 627 29.31 -15.47 -11.16
C ASP A 627 27.78 -15.51 -11.47
N VAL A 628 26.91 -15.03 -10.58
CA VAL A 628 25.44 -14.95 -10.80
C VAL A 628 24.98 -13.49 -10.82
N GLY A 629 25.45 -12.74 -11.83
CA GLY A 629 24.79 -11.52 -12.27
C GLY A 629 23.75 -11.84 -13.36
N PRO A 630 22.64 -11.07 -13.49
CA PRO A 630 21.67 -11.28 -14.56
C PRO A 630 22.33 -11.16 -15.94
N ALA A 631 21.83 -11.90 -16.93
CA ALA A 631 22.46 -12.03 -18.26
C ALA A 631 22.64 -10.70 -19.02
N GLU A 632 21.97 -9.62 -18.61
CA GLU A 632 22.16 -8.25 -19.11
C GLU A 632 23.54 -7.65 -18.74
N ALA A 633 24.28 -8.23 -17.80
CA ALA A 633 25.48 -7.65 -17.18
C ALA A 633 26.81 -7.93 -17.91
N ARG A 634 26.82 -8.58 -19.10
CA ARG A 634 28.04 -8.82 -19.90
C ARG A 634 28.08 -7.97 -21.17
N ALA A 635 28.22 -6.66 -21.00
CA ALA A 635 28.64 -5.79 -22.10
C ALA A 635 30.00 -6.25 -22.67
N PRO A 636 30.22 -6.19 -24.01
CA PRO A 636 31.48 -6.61 -24.62
C PRO A 636 32.69 -5.91 -23.98
N ARG A 637 33.82 -6.63 -23.83
CA ARG A 637 35.06 -6.11 -23.22
C ARG A 637 35.47 -4.77 -23.85
N GLY A 638 35.23 -3.67 -23.14
CA GLY A 638 35.57 -2.31 -23.58
C GLY A 638 34.37 -1.35 -23.70
N LEU A 639 33.14 -1.87 -23.78
CA LEU A 639 31.91 -1.08 -23.80
C LEU A 639 31.28 -0.96 -22.39
N ARG A 640 30.51 0.11 -22.18
CA ARG A 640 29.79 0.45 -20.95
C ARG A 640 28.42 1.06 -21.28
N ALA A 641 27.41 0.75 -20.48
CA ALA A 641 26.07 1.29 -20.64
C ALA A 641 25.90 2.63 -19.92
N VAL A 642 25.48 3.66 -20.65
CA VAL A 642 25.24 5.02 -20.13
C VAL A 642 23.78 5.38 -20.38
N GLU A 643 23.13 6.05 -19.42
CA GLU A 643 21.76 6.56 -19.60
C GLU A 643 21.72 7.61 -20.72
N VAL A 644 20.68 7.55 -21.56
CA VAL A 644 20.63 8.33 -22.80
C VAL A 644 20.59 9.84 -22.55
N ASP A 645 20.02 10.29 -21.43
CA ASP A 645 19.96 11.70 -21.07
C ASP A 645 21.34 12.30 -20.74
N VAL A 646 22.32 11.49 -20.33
CA VAL A 646 23.71 11.92 -20.14
C VAL A 646 24.38 12.20 -21.47
N VAL A 647 24.21 11.27 -22.42
CA VAL A 647 24.78 11.32 -23.77
C VAL A 647 24.15 12.47 -24.57
N LEU A 648 22.82 12.62 -24.52
CA LEU A 648 22.12 13.71 -25.19
C LEU A 648 22.50 15.07 -24.62
N ARG A 649 22.68 15.21 -23.30
CA ARG A 649 23.19 16.46 -22.70
C ARG A 649 24.61 16.80 -23.14
N ALA A 650 25.48 15.79 -23.23
CA ALA A 650 26.85 15.97 -23.71
C ALA A 650 26.89 16.40 -25.18
N ALA A 651 26.14 15.70 -26.03
CA ALA A 651 26.01 16.04 -27.44
C ALA A 651 25.39 17.44 -27.62
N ALA A 652 24.34 17.76 -26.88
CA ALA A 652 23.65 19.05 -26.99
C ALA A 652 24.52 20.25 -26.62
N ILE A 653 25.36 20.17 -25.57
CA ILE A 653 26.28 21.27 -25.26
C ILE A 653 27.43 21.37 -26.28
N VAL A 654 27.91 20.25 -26.83
CA VAL A 654 28.88 20.29 -27.94
C VAL A 654 28.27 20.93 -29.20
N LEU A 655 27.03 20.58 -29.57
CA LEU A 655 26.32 21.22 -30.68
C LEU A 655 26.17 22.73 -30.46
N VAL A 656 25.82 23.17 -29.24
CA VAL A 656 25.74 24.59 -28.88
C VAL A 656 27.08 25.29 -29.08
N VAL A 657 28.18 24.76 -28.52
CA VAL A 657 29.51 25.41 -28.63
C VAL A 657 30.03 25.41 -30.07
N SER A 658 29.91 24.29 -30.79
CA SER A 658 30.33 24.16 -32.19
C SER A 658 29.59 25.11 -33.14
N ASN A 659 28.30 25.38 -32.86
CA ASN A 659 27.53 26.35 -33.64
C ASN A 659 28.03 27.79 -33.44
N HIS A 660 28.31 28.22 -32.21
CA HIS A 660 28.84 29.56 -31.94
C HIS A 660 30.26 29.78 -32.49
N ILE A 661 31.07 28.71 -32.52
CA ILE A 661 32.42 28.72 -33.13
C ILE A 661 32.35 28.73 -34.68
N GLY A 662 31.20 28.44 -35.29
CA GLY A 662 31.06 28.31 -36.74
C GLY A 662 31.62 27.00 -37.31
N LEU A 663 31.82 25.97 -36.49
CA LEU A 663 32.34 24.66 -36.93
C LEU A 663 31.31 23.89 -37.78
N PHE A 664 30.02 24.02 -37.44
CA PHE A 664 28.88 23.57 -38.24
C PHE A 664 27.58 24.24 -37.74
N SER A 665 26.59 24.43 -38.62
CA SER A 665 25.32 25.12 -38.30
C SER A 665 24.21 24.18 -37.84
N LEU A 666 24.50 23.29 -36.88
CA LEU A 666 23.52 22.34 -36.33
C LEU A 666 22.82 22.93 -35.10
N LEU A 667 21.71 23.63 -35.33
CA LEU A 667 20.92 24.27 -34.28
C LEU A 667 20.06 23.25 -33.50
N GLY A 668 19.62 23.64 -32.29
CA GLY A 668 18.65 22.85 -31.49
C GLY A 668 19.17 22.27 -30.18
N GLY A 669 20.48 22.19 -29.97
CA GLY A 669 21.07 21.65 -28.72
C GLY A 669 20.49 22.28 -27.44
N ALA A 670 20.37 23.60 -27.38
CA ALA A 670 19.77 24.30 -26.23
C ALA A 670 18.30 23.91 -25.95
N HIS A 671 17.53 23.57 -26.99
CA HIS A 671 16.11 23.19 -26.86
C HIS A 671 15.98 21.74 -26.40
N LEU A 672 16.87 20.87 -26.88
CA LEU A 672 17.03 19.51 -26.36
C LEU A 672 17.47 19.51 -24.88
N LEU A 673 18.30 20.48 -24.45
CA LEU A 673 18.63 20.66 -23.03
C LEU A 673 17.42 21.06 -22.19
N LEU A 674 16.49 21.88 -22.71
CA LEU A 674 15.22 22.20 -22.01
C LEU A 674 14.33 20.96 -21.87
N VAL A 675 14.18 20.15 -22.93
CA VAL A 675 13.47 18.86 -22.89
C VAL A 675 14.10 17.92 -21.84
N ALA A 676 15.43 17.79 -21.84
CA ALA A 676 16.14 16.94 -20.89
C ALA A 676 16.06 17.44 -19.43
N ALA A 677 15.98 18.76 -19.22
CA ALA A 677 15.75 19.35 -17.91
C ALA A 677 14.34 19.03 -17.39
N GLY A 678 13.33 19.15 -18.25
CA GLY A 678 11.93 18.82 -17.92
C GLY A 678 11.68 17.34 -17.63
N TRP A 679 12.31 16.46 -18.40
CA TRP A 679 12.33 15.02 -18.17
C TRP A 679 12.87 14.68 -16.77
N ASN A 680 14.03 15.25 -16.42
CA ASN A 680 14.64 15.01 -15.11
C ASN A 680 13.90 15.69 -13.96
N PHE A 681 13.25 16.84 -14.19
CA PHE A 681 12.32 17.45 -13.22
C PHE A 681 11.16 16.50 -12.87
N ALA A 682 10.57 15.84 -13.87
CA ALA A 682 9.52 14.84 -13.65
C ALA A 682 10.05 13.58 -12.96
N ARG A 683 11.27 13.13 -13.31
CA ARG A 683 11.93 11.94 -12.75
C ARG A 683 12.32 12.11 -11.27
N PHE A 684 12.79 13.29 -10.86
CA PHE A 684 13.36 13.52 -9.51
C PHE A 684 12.63 14.59 -8.69
N GLY A 685 12.20 15.69 -9.30
CA GLY A 685 11.53 16.79 -8.61
C GLY A 685 10.15 16.44 -8.05
N LEU A 686 9.43 15.58 -8.78
CA LEU A 686 8.06 15.13 -8.52
C LEU A 686 7.95 13.63 -8.16
N ALA A 687 8.99 13.08 -7.52
CA ALA A 687 8.97 11.70 -7.02
C ALA A 687 7.92 11.50 -5.90
N PRO A 688 7.23 10.33 -5.83
CA PRO A 688 6.25 10.02 -4.79
C PRO A 688 6.80 10.13 -3.36
N GLY A 689 5.91 10.34 -2.37
CA GLY A 689 6.27 10.42 -0.94
C GLY A 689 6.97 11.72 -0.49
N GLN A 690 7.60 12.46 -1.40
CA GLN A 690 8.49 13.56 -1.06
C GLN A 690 7.79 14.85 -0.59
N ARG A 691 8.01 15.25 0.67
CA ARG A 691 7.54 16.55 1.21
C ARG A 691 8.40 17.72 0.69
N GLY A 692 7.81 18.92 0.56
CA GLY A 692 8.57 20.17 0.36
C GLY A 692 9.08 20.49 -1.06
N VAL A 693 8.39 20.05 -2.12
CA VAL A 693 8.75 20.25 -3.54
C VAL A 693 9.26 21.66 -3.87
N SER A 694 8.49 22.72 -3.58
CA SER A 694 8.88 24.10 -3.92
C SER A 694 10.22 24.54 -3.31
N ARG A 695 10.51 24.15 -2.05
CA ARG A 695 11.79 24.42 -1.38
C ARG A 695 12.98 23.68 -2.01
N ARG A 696 12.76 22.58 -2.76
CA ARG A 696 13.82 21.94 -3.56
C ARG A 696 14.01 22.67 -4.88
N LEU A 697 12.94 23.06 -5.56
CA LEU A 697 13.01 23.81 -6.82
C LEU A 697 13.71 25.16 -6.65
N LEU A 698 13.42 25.89 -5.57
CA LEU A 698 14.16 27.12 -5.22
C LEU A 698 15.67 26.89 -5.01
N ARG A 699 16.07 25.76 -4.40
CA ARG A 699 17.49 25.39 -4.23
C ARG A 699 18.14 25.00 -5.56
N SER A 700 17.42 24.32 -6.44
CA SER A 700 17.89 23.98 -7.78
C SER A 700 18.06 25.23 -8.66
N ALA A 701 17.09 26.16 -8.62
CA ALA A 701 17.20 27.47 -9.26
C ALA A 701 18.41 28.25 -8.73
N ALA A 702 18.63 28.31 -7.41
CA ALA A 702 19.79 28.98 -6.83
C ALA A 702 21.13 28.36 -7.24
N ARG A 703 21.23 27.02 -7.36
CA ARG A 703 22.42 26.32 -7.86
C ARG A 703 22.81 26.69 -9.30
N ILE A 704 21.84 27.10 -10.12
CA ILE A 704 22.05 27.52 -11.51
C ILE A 704 22.26 29.04 -11.58
N ALA A 705 21.39 29.80 -10.90
CA ALA A 705 21.39 31.25 -10.92
C ALA A 705 22.66 31.84 -10.32
N VAL A 706 23.04 31.47 -9.08
CA VAL A 706 24.14 32.13 -8.37
C VAL A 706 25.49 32.05 -9.13
N PRO A 707 25.94 30.89 -9.65
CA PRO A 707 27.16 30.85 -10.47
C PRO A 707 27.05 31.66 -11.76
N SER A 708 25.87 31.69 -12.39
CA SER A 708 25.62 32.44 -13.63
C SER A 708 25.67 33.94 -13.39
N MET A 709 25.01 34.42 -12.33
CA MET A 709 25.01 35.83 -11.92
C MET A 709 26.43 36.31 -11.56
N LEU A 710 27.19 35.50 -10.82
CA LEU A 710 28.58 35.82 -10.47
C LEU A 710 29.50 35.84 -11.70
N TRP A 711 29.32 34.89 -12.63
CA TRP A 711 30.06 34.88 -13.89
C TRP A 711 29.76 36.11 -14.76
N LEU A 712 28.48 36.43 -14.94
CA LEU A 712 28.05 37.57 -15.75
C LEU A 712 28.48 38.91 -15.14
N ALA A 713 28.34 39.08 -13.82
CA ALA A 713 28.87 40.25 -13.12
C ALA A 713 30.40 40.38 -13.27
N GLY A 714 31.12 39.25 -13.19
CA GLY A 714 32.56 39.20 -13.45
C GLY A 714 32.92 39.60 -14.87
N ARG A 715 32.24 39.04 -15.89
CA ARG A 715 32.45 39.39 -17.30
C ARG A 715 32.20 40.87 -17.56
N ILE A 716 31.06 41.40 -17.14
CA ILE A 716 30.71 42.82 -17.31
C ILE A 716 31.77 43.74 -16.66
N ALA A 717 32.26 43.37 -15.47
CA ALA A 717 33.31 44.12 -14.79
C ALA A 717 34.69 44.07 -15.48
N THR A 718 34.98 43.04 -16.30
CA THR A 718 36.27 42.89 -16.98
C THR A 718 36.27 43.30 -18.45
N SER A 719 35.16 43.14 -19.18
CA SER A 719 35.04 43.59 -20.57
C SER A 719 34.47 45.00 -20.71
N GLY A 720 33.70 45.48 -19.71
CA GLY A 720 32.91 46.71 -19.83
C GLY A 720 31.67 46.57 -20.71
N GLU A 721 31.35 45.36 -21.16
CA GLU A 721 30.24 45.06 -22.08
C GLU A 721 29.13 44.29 -21.37
N GLY A 722 27.89 44.79 -21.44
CA GLY A 722 26.68 44.16 -20.90
C GLY A 722 25.88 45.03 -19.95
N SER A 723 24.72 44.53 -19.51
CA SER A 723 23.78 45.24 -18.65
C SER A 723 23.50 44.50 -17.34
N VAL A 724 22.99 45.24 -16.34
CA VAL A 724 22.50 44.68 -15.08
C VAL A 724 21.38 43.65 -15.29
N THR A 725 20.65 43.73 -16.40
CA THR A 725 19.61 42.77 -16.81
C THR A 725 20.15 41.35 -17.02
N ASN A 726 21.38 41.20 -17.54
CA ASN A 726 22.06 39.90 -17.61
C ASN A 726 22.36 39.36 -16.21
N VAL A 727 22.84 40.21 -15.30
CA VAL A 727 23.15 39.81 -13.91
C VAL A 727 21.86 39.44 -13.15
N LEU A 728 20.72 40.03 -13.51
CA LEU A 728 19.42 39.70 -12.95
C LEU A 728 18.73 38.52 -13.66
N LEU A 729 19.33 37.97 -14.73
CA LEU A 729 18.82 36.88 -15.57
C LEU A 729 17.43 37.19 -16.19
N VAL A 730 17.26 38.41 -16.72
CA VAL A 730 16.04 38.91 -17.37
C VAL A 730 16.29 39.59 -18.71
N ASP A 731 17.51 39.52 -19.25
CA ASP A 731 17.87 40.19 -20.51
C ASP A 731 17.12 39.60 -21.71
N ASN A 732 16.66 38.35 -21.64
CA ASN A 732 15.80 37.75 -22.67
C ASN A 732 14.53 38.57 -22.99
N TYR A 733 14.07 39.42 -22.06
CA TYR A 733 12.99 40.39 -22.28
C TYR A 733 13.46 41.83 -22.56
N VAL A 734 14.59 42.27 -22.00
CA VAL A 734 15.03 43.69 -22.10
C VAL A 734 15.98 43.92 -23.27
N ARG A 735 16.91 42.98 -23.52
CA ARG A 735 17.84 42.93 -24.66
C ARG A 735 18.77 44.14 -24.77
N ASP A 736 19.14 44.70 -23.63
CA ASP A 736 20.14 45.76 -23.48
C ASP A 736 21.53 45.20 -23.06
N GLY A 737 21.62 43.88 -22.84
CA GLY A 737 22.80 43.19 -22.36
C GLY A 737 23.63 42.42 -23.42
N VAL A 738 24.51 41.53 -22.94
CA VAL A 738 25.34 40.65 -23.78
C VAL A 738 24.48 39.54 -24.37
N PRO A 739 24.37 39.41 -25.70
CA PRO A 739 23.57 38.36 -26.33
C PRO A 739 24.15 36.96 -26.06
N GLY A 740 23.28 35.95 -26.14
CA GLY A 740 23.67 34.54 -26.07
C GLY A 740 23.36 33.81 -24.75
N TYR A 741 23.08 34.53 -23.65
CA TYR A 741 22.82 33.94 -22.32
C TYR A 741 21.36 33.52 -22.05
N TRP A 742 20.43 33.77 -22.98
CA TRP A 742 18.99 33.52 -22.84
C TRP A 742 18.61 32.12 -22.27
N PHE A 743 19.35 31.05 -22.56
CA PHE A 743 18.97 29.69 -22.15
C PHE A 743 19.01 29.53 -20.62
N VAL A 744 20.00 30.13 -19.94
CA VAL A 744 20.07 30.03 -18.48
C VAL A 744 18.98 30.87 -17.82
N GLU A 745 18.61 32.01 -18.43
CA GLU A 745 17.50 32.86 -17.98
C GLU A 745 16.18 32.11 -18.10
N VAL A 746 15.88 31.53 -19.28
CA VAL A 746 14.69 30.69 -19.52
C VAL A 746 14.63 29.52 -18.55
N LEU A 747 15.75 28.82 -18.30
CA LEU A 747 15.81 27.69 -17.39
C LEU A 747 15.56 28.09 -15.93
N VAL A 748 16.19 29.15 -15.44
CA VAL A 748 16.01 29.64 -14.07
C VAL A 748 14.58 30.14 -13.86
N GLN A 749 14.07 30.98 -14.77
CA GLN A 749 12.70 31.50 -14.72
C GLN A 749 11.67 30.36 -14.79
N THR A 750 11.88 29.34 -15.62
CA THR A 750 11.06 28.10 -15.67
C THR A 750 10.99 27.39 -14.31
N VAL A 751 12.13 27.17 -13.66
CA VAL A 751 12.17 26.50 -12.35
C VAL A 751 11.51 27.36 -11.26
N LEU A 752 11.60 28.68 -11.33
CA LEU A 752 10.92 29.61 -10.43
C LEU A 752 9.39 29.59 -10.62
N VAL A 753 8.89 29.61 -11.85
CA VAL A 753 7.46 29.47 -12.18
C VAL A 753 6.91 28.14 -11.63
N LEU A 754 7.65 27.04 -11.83
CA LEU A 754 7.27 25.74 -11.27
C LEU A 754 7.35 25.72 -9.73
N ALA A 755 8.31 26.40 -9.11
CA ALA A 755 8.39 26.52 -7.65
C ALA A 755 7.18 27.25 -7.06
N ALA A 756 6.69 28.31 -7.74
CA ALA A 756 5.47 29.02 -7.38
C ALA A 756 4.22 28.16 -7.62
N LEU A 757 4.08 27.53 -8.78
CA LEU A 757 2.96 26.63 -9.12
C LEU A 757 2.82 25.50 -8.09
N PHE A 758 3.93 24.83 -7.75
CA PHE A 758 3.97 23.77 -6.73
C PHE A 758 3.99 24.28 -5.29
N ALA A 759 3.98 25.60 -5.03
CA ALA A 759 3.69 26.16 -3.71
C ALA A 759 2.22 26.00 -3.32
N ILE A 760 1.31 25.93 -4.31
CA ILE A 760 -0.13 25.80 -4.11
C ILE A 760 -0.50 24.37 -3.67
N PRO A 761 -1.16 24.16 -2.50
CA PRO A 761 -1.52 22.83 -2.02
C PRO A 761 -2.48 22.05 -2.93
N ALA A 762 -3.40 22.75 -3.62
CA ALA A 762 -4.34 22.14 -4.55
C ALA A 762 -3.63 21.52 -5.76
N VAL A 763 -2.68 22.24 -6.36
CA VAL A 763 -1.84 21.75 -7.47
C VAL A 763 -1.08 20.49 -7.05
N ARG A 764 -0.45 20.49 -5.86
CA ARG A 764 0.22 19.30 -5.31
C ARG A 764 -0.72 18.10 -5.09
N ARG A 765 -2.00 18.33 -4.76
CA ARG A 765 -3.00 17.24 -4.65
C ARG A 765 -3.43 16.73 -6.01
N LEU A 766 -3.62 17.62 -6.98
CA LEU A 766 -4.07 17.29 -8.32
C LEU A 766 -2.98 16.52 -9.09
N GLU A 767 -1.72 16.94 -9.00
CA GLU A 767 -0.57 16.25 -9.62
C GLU A 767 -0.40 14.82 -9.07
N ARG A 768 -0.54 14.60 -7.76
CA ARG A 768 -0.52 13.24 -7.18
C ARG A 768 -1.68 12.35 -7.59
N ARG A 769 -2.84 12.92 -7.95
CA ARG A 769 -4.04 12.17 -8.33
C ARG A 769 -4.11 11.90 -9.84
N HIS A 770 -3.56 12.80 -10.64
CA HIS A 770 -3.69 12.82 -12.10
C HIS A 770 -2.38 13.31 -12.77
N ASP A 771 -1.28 12.60 -12.52
CA ASP A 771 0.10 12.98 -12.89
C ASP A 771 0.30 13.37 -14.36
N PHE A 772 -0.14 12.52 -15.29
CA PHE A 772 -0.03 12.74 -16.72
C PHE A 772 -1.01 13.81 -17.23
N ALA A 773 -2.23 13.86 -16.69
CA ALA A 773 -3.20 14.87 -17.09
C ALA A 773 -2.79 16.28 -16.62
N MET A 774 -2.16 16.40 -15.45
CA MET A 774 -1.52 17.64 -15.01
C MET A 774 -0.42 18.07 -15.98
N ALA A 775 0.50 17.16 -16.34
CA ALA A 775 1.58 17.47 -17.28
C ALA A 775 1.03 17.93 -18.66
N MET A 776 -0.01 17.27 -19.19
CA MET A 776 -0.65 17.68 -20.44
C MET A 776 -1.42 19.01 -20.32
N ALA A 777 -2.06 19.29 -19.18
CA ALA A 777 -2.74 20.58 -18.96
C ALA A 777 -1.75 21.74 -18.89
N VAL A 778 -0.62 21.56 -18.19
CA VAL A 778 0.47 22.55 -18.16
C VAL A 778 1.11 22.69 -19.55
N LEU A 779 1.24 21.60 -20.33
CA LEU A 779 1.76 21.65 -21.70
C LEU A 779 0.83 22.45 -22.62
N GLY A 780 -0.49 22.23 -22.53
CA GLY A 780 -1.47 23.03 -23.28
C GLY A 780 -1.39 24.51 -22.95
N ALA A 781 -1.31 24.87 -21.66
CA ALA A 781 -1.12 26.27 -21.24
C ALA A 781 0.22 26.86 -21.73
N ALA A 782 1.30 26.07 -21.72
CA ALA A 782 2.61 26.48 -22.21
C ALA A 782 2.63 26.68 -23.74
N LEU A 783 1.91 25.84 -24.50
CA LEU A 783 1.74 25.99 -25.95
C LEU A 783 0.91 27.23 -26.29
N VAL A 784 -0.18 27.51 -25.57
CA VAL A 784 -0.95 28.76 -25.74
C VAL A 784 -0.09 29.99 -25.44
N ALA A 785 0.71 29.96 -24.37
CA ALA A 785 1.64 31.04 -24.04
C ALA A 785 2.76 31.20 -25.10
N SER A 786 3.18 30.10 -25.75
CA SER A 786 4.17 30.11 -26.82
C SER A 786 3.62 30.67 -28.13
N LEU A 787 2.37 30.34 -28.48
CA LEU A 787 1.66 30.92 -29.63
C LEU A 787 1.32 32.41 -29.44
N ALA A 788 1.15 32.84 -28.18
CA ALA A 788 0.97 34.25 -27.82
C ALA A 788 2.30 35.04 -27.74
N ALA A 789 3.45 34.37 -27.87
CA ALA A 789 4.76 35.04 -27.95
C ALA A 789 4.94 35.64 -29.36
N ASP A 790 4.67 36.94 -29.48
CA ASP A 790 4.78 37.68 -30.74
C ASP A 790 6.17 37.46 -31.40
N PRO A 791 6.23 37.00 -32.67
CA PRO A 791 7.50 36.74 -33.33
C PRO A 791 8.38 37.99 -33.53
N ASP A 792 7.79 39.18 -33.71
CA ASP A 792 8.42 40.28 -34.46
C ASP A 792 8.67 41.59 -33.67
N VAL A 793 8.53 41.56 -32.34
CA VAL A 793 8.61 42.77 -31.47
C VAL A 793 9.97 43.49 -31.51
N SER A 794 11.05 42.87 -32.00
CA SER A 794 12.34 43.55 -32.15
C SER A 794 13.28 42.92 -33.19
N GLY A 795 13.33 43.53 -34.38
CA GLY A 795 14.54 43.58 -35.21
C GLY A 795 15.03 42.27 -35.83
N GLY A 796 14.13 41.43 -36.35
CA GLY A 796 14.51 40.29 -37.21
C GLY A 796 15.09 39.06 -36.51
N PHE A 797 15.09 39.01 -35.18
CA PHE A 797 15.40 37.80 -34.40
C PHE A 797 14.11 37.18 -33.84
N PRO A 798 13.81 35.88 -34.10
CA PRO A 798 12.53 35.27 -33.74
C PRO A 798 12.33 35.19 -32.22
N THR A 799 11.59 36.18 -31.69
CA THR A 799 11.50 36.49 -30.26
C THR A 799 11.02 35.30 -29.43
N ARG A 800 10.02 34.57 -29.98
CA ARG A 800 9.40 33.35 -29.42
C ARG A 800 10.37 32.22 -29.03
N LEU A 801 11.58 32.19 -29.57
CA LEU A 801 12.55 31.11 -29.31
C LEU A 801 13.42 31.36 -28.07
N TYR A 802 13.45 32.59 -27.55
CA TYR A 802 14.42 33.03 -26.54
C TYR A 802 13.76 33.55 -25.25
N VAL A 803 12.47 33.91 -25.31
CA VAL A 803 11.67 34.30 -24.14
C VAL A 803 11.07 33.09 -23.42
N THR A 804 10.90 33.17 -22.10
CA THR A 804 10.49 32.02 -21.28
C THR A 804 9.11 31.50 -21.62
N HIS A 805 8.12 32.37 -21.82
CA HIS A 805 6.76 31.94 -22.22
C HIS A 805 6.73 31.30 -23.62
N GLY A 806 7.66 31.68 -24.50
CA GLY A 806 7.91 31.07 -25.81
C GLY A 806 8.54 29.68 -25.73
N ALA A 807 9.57 29.49 -24.88
CA ALA A 807 10.37 28.26 -24.82
C ALA A 807 9.96 27.27 -23.70
N PHE A 808 9.11 27.67 -22.74
CA PHE A 808 8.72 26.84 -21.59
C PHE A 808 8.07 25.50 -21.98
N TRP A 809 7.35 25.44 -23.10
CA TRP A 809 6.69 24.21 -23.54
C TRP A 809 7.67 23.06 -23.86
N PHE A 810 8.92 23.34 -24.27
CA PHE A 810 9.93 22.29 -24.45
C PHE A 810 10.27 21.58 -23.13
N PHE A 811 10.35 22.34 -22.03
CA PHE A 811 10.53 21.76 -20.70
C PHE A 811 9.32 20.92 -20.30
N VAL A 812 8.10 21.43 -20.50
CA VAL A 812 6.88 20.69 -20.13
C VAL A 812 6.67 19.46 -21.04
N LEU A 813 7.12 19.50 -22.31
CA LEU A 813 7.12 18.34 -23.21
C LEU A 813 8.01 17.21 -22.67
N GLY A 814 9.20 17.54 -22.17
CA GLY A 814 10.06 16.57 -21.48
C GLY A 814 9.42 15.97 -20.23
N TRP A 815 8.72 16.79 -19.43
CA TRP A 815 7.94 16.31 -18.28
C TRP A 815 6.80 15.37 -18.71
N ALA A 816 5.99 15.77 -19.69
CA ALA A 816 4.89 14.96 -20.21
C ALA A 816 5.38 13.61 -20.80
N ALA A 817 6.50 13.63 -21.51
CA ALA A 817 7.15 12.44 -22.06
C ALA A 817 7.61 11.47 -20.96
N GLN A 818 8.21 11.96 -19.86
CA GLN A 818 8.59 11.13 -18.72
C GLN A 818 7.37 10.54 -17.97
N ARG A 819 6.22 11.22 -17.97
CA ARG A 819 4.95 10.70 -17.41
C ARG A 819 4.19 9.76 -18.39
N ALA A 820 4.67 9.61 -19.62
CA ALA A 820 4.03 8.79 -20.65
C ALA A 820 4.42 7.30 -20.54
N THR A 821 3.93 6.62 -19.50
CA THR A 821 4.30 5.22 -19.20
C THR A 821 3.62 4.16 -20.08
N THR A 822 2.51 4.49 -20.77
CA THR A 822 1.77 3.55 -21.64
C THR A 822 1.92 3.89 -23.11
N ALA A 823 1.85 2.90 -24.00
CA ALA A 823 1.93 3.11 -25.45
C ALA A 823 0.96 4.19 -25.97
N ARG A 824 -0.28 4.23 -25.46
CA ARG A 824 -1.26 5.29 -25.81
C ARG A 824 -0.81 6.68 -25.36
N ARG A 825 -0.28 6.83 -24.13
CA ARG A 825 0.27 8.11 -23.64
C ARG A 825 1.52 8.53 -24.43
N LYS A 826 2.41 7.58 -24.77
CA LYS A 826 3.59 7.84 -25.61
C LYS A 826 3.16 8.33 -27.00
N ALA A 827 2.26 7.59 -27.67
CA ALA A 827 1.72 7.98 -28.97
C ALA A 827 1.06 9.37 -28.93
N PHE A 828 0.36 9.72 -27.84
CA PHE A 828 -0.24 11.05 -27.68
C PHE A 828 0.80 12.17 -27.54
N VAL A 829 1.84 11.98 -26.70
CA VAL A 829 2.94 12.97 -26.58
C VAL A 829 3.72 13.10 -27.90
N ILE A 830 3.93 11.99 -28.61
CA ILE A 830 4.57 11.99 -29.93
C ILE A 830 3.70 12.71 -30.97
N ALA A 831 2.38 12.51 -30.97
CA ALA A 831 1.47 13.22 -31.86
C ALA A 831 1.44 14.74 -31.58
N VAL A 832 1.48 15.15 -30.30
CA VAL A 832 1.64 16.56 -29.93
C VAL A 832 2.99 17.12 -30.40
N ALA A 833 4.09 16.40 -30.19
CA ALA A 833 5.41 16.83 -30.68
C ALA A 833 5.46 16.92 -32.21
N ALA A 834 4.90 15.94 -32.92
CA ALA A 834 4.85 15.91 -34.38
C ALA A 834 3.91 16.96 -34.98
N GLY A 835 2.90 17.42 -34.24
CA GLY A 835 2.04 18.53 -34.64
C GLY A 835 2.62 19.92 -34.32
N MET A 836 3.48 20.04 -33.30
CA MET A 836 3.97 21.33 -32.79
C MET A 836 5.44 21.65 -33.14
N LEU A 837 6.26 20.66 -33.50
CA LEU A 837 7.65 20.90 -33.93
C LEU A 837 7.77 21.41 -35.38
N PRO A 838 7.09 20.84 -36.39
CA PRO A 838 7.27 21.27 -37.78
C PRO A 838 6.84 22.72 -38.02
N GLY A 839 7.74 23.53 -38.58
CA GLY A 839 7.51 24.97 -38.82
C GLY A 839 7.61 25.85 -37.56
N TYR A 840 7.94 25.30 -36.39
CA TYR A 840 8.14 26.11 -35.19
C TYR A 840 9.49 26.84 -35.20
N PHE A 841 10.50 26.22 -35.82
CA PHE A 841 11.85 26.75 -35.89
C PHE A 841 12.24 27.31 -37.26
N ASP A 842 11.42 27.06 -38.29
CA ASP A 842 11.74 27.32 -39.70
C ASP A 842 13.08 26.68 -40.15
N ASP A 843 13.45 25.58 -39.46
CA ASP A 843 14.68 24.80 -39.64
C ASP A 843 14.40 23.32 -39.34
N ALA A 844 14.25 22.53 -40.41
CA ALA A 844 13.98 21.09 -40.32
C ALA A 844 15.10 20.29 -39.61
N THR A 845 16.33 20.78 -39.60
CA THR A 845 17.46 20.12 -38.92
C THR A 845 17.31 20.27 -37.40
N ARG A 846 16.98 21.49 -36.96
CA ARG A 846 16.69 21.80 -35.55
C ARG A 846 15.48 21.05 -35.02
N GLU A 847 14.42 20.96 -35.82
CA GLU A 847 13.22 20.17 -35.53
C GLU A 847 13.56 18.68 -35.37
N THR A 848 14.35 18.14 -36.30
CA THR A 848 14.82 16.74 -36.27
C THR A 848 15.67 16.46 -35.03
N ILE A 849 16.60 17.34 -34.66
CA ILE A 849 17.46 17.16 -33.46
C ILE A 849 16.62 17.11 -32.17
N VAL A 850 15.64 18.01 -32.01
CA VAL A 850 14.77 18.05 -30.83
C VAL A 850 13.83 16.84 -30.81
N GLY A 851 13.21 16.49 -31.94
CA GLY A 851 12.31 15.35 -32.07
C GLY A 851 13.01 14.01 -31.85
N ALA A 852 14.14 13.78 -32.51
CA ALA A 852 14.95 12.57 -32.34
C ALA A 852 15.49 12.44 -30.92
N GLY A 853 15.91 13.54 -30.29
CA GLY A 853 16.31 13.56 -28.88
C GLY A 853 15.16 13.16 -27.94
N LEU A 854 13.96 13.72 -28.13
CA LEU A 854 12.76 13.35 -27.37
C LEU A 854 12.42 11.85 -27.53
N LEU A 855 12.41 11.35 -28.77
CA LEU A 855 12.15 9.94 -29.06
C LEU A 855 13.21 9.03 -28.44
N ALA A 856 14.50 9.41 -28.51
CA ALA A 856 15.58 8.68 -27.86
C ALA A 856 15.35 8.59 -26.35
N MET A 857 14.98 9.67 -25.67
CA MET A 857 14.63 9.61 -24.23
C MET A 857 13.41 8.71 -23.96
N MET A 858 12.38 8.75 -24.82
CA MET A 858 11.15 7.98 -24.65
C MET A 858 11.29 6.47 -24.90
N PHE A 859 12.25 6.03 -25.70
CA PHE A 859 12.37 4.64 -26.16
C PHE A 859 13.72 3.96 -25.86
N LEU A 860 14.80 4.72 -25.70
CA LEU A 860 16.13 4.19 -25.41
C LEU A 860 16.47 4.51 -23.94
N PRO A 861 16.46 3.52 -23.02
CA PRO A 861 16.87 3.77 -21.64
C PRO A 861 18.38 3.98 -21.54
N ARG A 862 19.18 3.27 -22.37
CA ARG A 862 20.64 3.22 -22.30
C ARG A 862 21.29 3.12 -23.68
N LEU A 863 22.52 3.62 -23.79
CA LEU A 863 23.42 3.48 -24.95
C LEU A 863 24.73 2.80 -24.53
N LEU A 864 25.28 1.94 -25.39
CA LEU A 864 26.57 1.30 -25.18
C LEU A 864 27.69 2.16 -25.80
N LEU A 865 28.66 2.59 -25.00
CA LEU A 865 29.78 3.44 -25.41
C LEU A 865 31.13 2.89 -24.92
N PRO A 866 32.24 3.11 -25.65
CA PRO A 866 33.58 2.80 -25.16
C PRO A 866 33.91 3.51 -23.84
N ARG A 867 34.68 2.88 -22.93
CA ARG A 867 35.00 3.44 -21.60
C ARG A 867 35.51 4.88 -21.64
N ALA A 868 36.36 5.23 -22.61
CA ALA A 868 36.86 6.59 -22.79
C ALA A 868 35.76 7.58 -23.18
N ALA A 869 34.85 7.17 -24.09
CA ALA A 869 33.72 7.99 -24.50
C ALA A 869 32.71 8.22 -23.35
N VAL A 870 32.53 7.25 -22.44
CA VAL A 870 31.73 7.43 -21.22
C VAL A 870 32.33 8.54 -20.33
N ALA A 871 33.64 8.48 -20.07
CA ALA A 871 34.32 9.47 -19.24
C ALA A 871 34.21 10.89 -19.85
N VAL A 872 34.43 11.02 -21.17
CA VAL A 872 34.30 12.30 -21.89
C VAL A 872 32.87 12.81 -21.88
N ALA A 873 31.90 12.00 -22.32
CA ALA A 873 30.50 12.41 -22.40
C ALA A 873 29.97 12.87 -21.04
N ALA A 874 30.30 12.14 -19.98
CA ALA A 874 29.77 12.45 -18.66
C ALA A 874 30.54 13.60 -17.96
N ALA A 875 31.82 13.84 -18.26
CA ALA A 875 32.52 15.06 -17.86
C ALA A 875 31.90 16.30 -18.52
N VAL A 876 31.66 16.25 -19.84
CA VAL A 876 31.03 17.32 -20.62
C VAL A 876 29.57 17.55 -20.17
N SER A 877 28.82 16.49 -19.90
CA SER A 877 27.43 16.58 -19.39
C SER A 877 27.36 17.23 -18.01
N ASN A 878 28.27 16.87 -17.10
CA ASN A 878 28.38 17.49 -15.76
C ASN A 878 28.81 18.96 -15.81
N ALA A 879 29.76 19.30 -16.69
CA ALA A 879 30.26 20.65 -16.86
C ALA A 879 29.36 21.53 -17.76
N SER A 880 28.26 21.01 -18.29
CA SER A 880 27.45 21.67 -19.33
C SER A 880 27.04 23.11 -19.02
N LEU A 881 26.66 23.41 -17.77
CA LEU A 881 26.39 24.80 -17.32
C LEU A 881 27.63 25.70 -17.41
N TYR A 882 28.78 25.22 -16.96
CA TYR A 882 30.02 26.00 -16.93
C TYR A 882 30.59 26.17 -18.33
N ILE A 883 30.56 25.13 -19.17
CA ILE A 883 30.85 25.21 -20.60
C ILE A 883 29.96 26.27 -21.26
N TYR A 884 28.65 26.23 -21.02
CA TYR A 884 27.71 27.23 -21.54
C TYR A 884 28.07 28.65 -21.07
N LEU A 885 28.41 28.84 -19.80
CA LEU A 885 28.78 30.16 -19.28
C LEU A 885 30.08 30.70 -19.89
N THR A 886 31.14 29.87 -19.93
CA THR A 886 32.49 30.32 -20.29
C THR A 886 32.78 30.32 -21.79
N HIS A 887 32.08 29.52 -22.62
CA HIS A 887 32.50 29.33 -24.02
C HIS A 887 32.58 30.63 -24.83
N PHE A 888 31.65 31.58 -24.62
CA PHE A 888 31.69 32.88 -25.27
C PHE A 888 33.03 33.60 -25.07
N ALA A 889 33.43 33.81 -23.81
CA ALA A 889 34.71 34.46 -23.48
C ALA A 889 35.94 33.68 -24.01
N VAL A 890 35.84 32.35 -24.13
CA VAL A 890 36.95 31.52 -24.64
C VAL A 890 37.04 31.56 -26.16
N TYR A 891 35.93 31.45 -26.89
CA TYR A 891 35.98 31.45 -28.36
C TYR A 891 36.20 32.85 -28.92
N GLU A 892 35.60 33.89 -28.35
CA GLU A 892 35.81 35.29 -28.79
C GLU A 892 37.31 35.65 -28.76
N TRP A 893 38.02 35.18 -27.72
CA TRP A 893 39.46 35.37 -27.57
C TRP A 893 40.32 34.40 -28.41
N ALA A 894 39.96 33.11 -28.48
CA ALA A 894 40.82 32.10 -29.10
C ALA A 894 40.62 31.92 -30.61
N LEU A 895 39.45 32.25 -31.16
CA LEU A 895 39.12 32.04 -32.58
C LEU A 895 40.00 32.83 -33.56
N PRO A 896 40.46 34.07 -33.25
CA PRO A 896 41.44 34.77 -34.08
C PRO A 896 42.86 34.18 -34.03
N HIS A 897 43.12 33.19 -33.17
CA HIS A 897 44.47 32.71 -32.82
C HIS A 897 44.65 31.19 -32.98
N ALA A 898 43.57 30.42 -33.15
CA ALA A 898 43.60 28.97 -33.25
C ALA A 898 42.50 28.43 -34.16
N ALA A 899 42.72 27.26 -34.77
CA ALA A 899 41.73 26.61 -35.62
C ALA A 899 40.44 26.28 -34.84
N PRO A 900 39.24 26.37 -35.45
CA PRO A 900 37.94 26.16 -34.78
C PRO A 900 37.84 24.89 -33.92
N LEU A 901 38.46 23.80 -34.35
CA LEU A 901 38.48 22.53 -33.62
C LEU A 901 39.35 22.57 -32.35
N VAL A 902 40.43 23.35 -32.34
CA VAL A 902 41.24 23.63 -31.14
C VAL A 902 40.47 24.53 -30.18
N VAL A 903 39.77 25.53 -30.70
CA VAL A 903 38.91 26.44 -29.92
C VAL A 903 37.78 25.68 -29.23
N LEU A 904 37.16 24.69 -29.90
CA LEU A 904 36.16 23.80 -29.30
C LEU A 904 36.73 23.04 -28.10
N PHE A 905 37.90 22.41 -28.24
CA PHE A 905 38.55 21.72 -27.11
C PHE A 905 38.96 22.69 -26.00
N GLY A 906 39.36 23.92 -26.33
CA GLY A 906 39.60 24.99 -25.36
C GLY A 906 38.35 25.35 -24.56
N CYS A 907 37.21 25.57 -25.23
CA CYS A 907 35.93 25.89 -24.59
C CYS A 907 35.46 24.77 -23.66
N LEU A 908 35.55 23.51 -24.11
CA LEU A 908 35.21 22.33 -23.30
C LEU A 908 36.16 22.19 -22.10
N GLY A 909 37.47 22.36 -22.32
CA GLY A 909 38.50 22.27 -21.28
C GLY A 909 38.36 23.33 -20.19
N VAL A 910 38.15 24.60 -20.57
CA VAL A 910 37.90 25.69 -19.62
C VAL A 910 36.61 25.45 -18.84
N GLY A 911 35.50 25.10 -19.51
CA GLY A 911 34.24 24.83 -18.83
C GLY A 911 34.32 23.67 -17.83
N ILE A 912 35.02 22.58 -18.19
CA ILE A 912 35.31 21.46 -17.27
C ILE A 912 36.21 21.92 -16.11
N GLY A 913 37.25 22.70 -16.38
CA GLY A 913 38.14 23.27 -15.35
C GLY A 913 37.38 24.15 -14.35
N THR A 914 36.56 25.08 -14.82
CA THR A 914 35.74 25.96 -13.99
C THR A 914 34.73 25.15 -13.17
N TRP A 915 34.07 24.15 -13.76
CA TRP A 915 33.21 23.21 -13.02
C TRP A 915 33.97 22.49 -11.89
N MET A 916 35.16 21.95 -12.16
CA MET A 916 36.00 21.29 -11.15
C MET A 916 36.41 22.25 -10.02
N ILE A 917 36.77 23.49 -10.35
CA ILE A 917 37.12 24.55 -9.39
C ILE A 917 35.91 24.90 -8.53
N THR A 918 34.75 25.17 -9.12
CA THR A 918 33.54 25.54 -8.35
C THR A 918 33.08 24.40 -7.44
N VAL A 919 33.10 23.15 -7.91
CA VAL A 919 32.82 21.97 -7.08
C VAL A 919 33.83 21.86 -5.92
N ARG A 920 35.11 22.16 -6.15
CA ARG A 920 36.14 22.16 -5.10
C ARG A 920 35.97 23.30 -4.09
N LEU A 921 35.57 24.50 -4.53
CA LEU A 921 35.29 25.64 -3.66
C LEU A 921 34.06 25.38 -2.78
N CYS A 922 32.97 24.83 -3.34
CA CYS A 922 31.79 24.45 -2.56
C CYS A 922 32.11 23.42 -1.46
N ARG A 923 33.06 22.51 -1.69
CA ARG A 923 33.53 21.52 -0.69
C ARG A 923 34.38 22.12 0.44
N MET A 924 34.99 23.30 0.24
CA MET A 924 35.85 23.95 1.24
C MET A 924 35.08 24.85 2.23
N GLY A 925 33.74 24.80 2.22
CA GLY A 925 32.92 25.31 3.32
C GLY A 925 32.60 26.80 3.26
N TRP A 926 31.86 27.24 2.23
CA TRP A 926 31.18 28.54 2.25
C TRP A 926 29.75 28.37 2.82
N PRO A 927 29.46 28.82 4.07
CA PRO A 927 28.19 28.53 4.70
C PRO A 927 27.12 29.59 4.35
N PRO A 928 25.96 29.20 3.78
CA PRO A 928 24.79 30.08 3.75
C PRO A 928 24.13 30.09 5.14
N ARG A 929 24.72 30.84 6.09
CA ARG A 929 24.12 31.09 7.42
C ARG A 929 23.07 32.20 7.42
N ALA A 930 22.94 32.97 6.34
CA ALA A 930 21.84 33.90 6.14
C ALA A 930 20.61 33.20 5.52
N LEU A 931 19.41 33.51 6.05
CA LEU A 931 18.05 33.12 5.58
C LEU A 931 17.30 31.96 6.31
N SER A 932 17.80 31.42 7.43
CA SER A 932 17.02 30.45 8.26
C SER A 932 16.66 30.97 9.67
N ALA A 933 16.32 32.24 9.79
CA ALA A 933 15.80 32.84 11.02
C ALA A 933 14.26 32.76 11.08
N ALA A 934 13.71 31.55 11.16
CA ALA A 934 12.28 31.31 11.38
C ALA A 934 12.05 29.97 12.10
N ARG A 935 12.31 29.94 13.42
CA ARG A 935 11.81 28.85 14.28
C ARG A 935 10.28 28.97 14.37
N PRO A 936 9.50 27.88 14.21
CA PRO A 936 8.10 27.89 14.63
C PRO A 936 8.05 28.09 16.14
N ARG A 937 7.19 28.99 16.64
CA ARG A 937 6.88 29.07 18.07
C ARG A 937 6.19 27.78 18.49
N THR A 938 6.80 27.02 19.39
CA THR A 938 6.07 26.09 20.26
C THR A 938 5.23 26.94 21.20
N SER A 939 3.91 26.80 21.10
CA SER A 939 2.98 27.37 22.07
C SER A 939 2.93 26.45 23.28
N ASP A 940 3.53 26.87 24.38
CA ASP A 940 3.40 26.18 25.66
C ASP A 940 1.92 26.19 26.09
N VAL A 941 1.40 25.01 26.41
CA VAL A 941 0.14 24.88 27.16
C VAL A 941 0.53 24.51 28.58
N THR A 942 0.53 25.51 29.45
CA THR A 942 0.72 25.34 30.89
C THR A 942 -0.44 24.56 31.48
N VAL A 943 -0.15 23.41 32.10
CA VAL A 943 -1.07 22.72 33.00
C VAL A 943 -0.59 22.98 34.44
N GLU A 944 -1.13 24.04 35.05
CA GLU A 944 -1.09 24.18 36.51
C GLU A 944 -2.22 23.36 37.12
N GLY A 945 -1.91 22.56 38.15
CA GLY A 945 -2.92 21.94 39.00
C GLY A 945 -2.57 20.56 39.53
N VAL A 946 -2.63 20.42 40.86
CA VAL A 946 -2.68 19.16 41.63
C VAL A 946 -1.35 18.39 41.80
N GLN A 947 -0.42 19.03 42.50
CA GLN A 947 0.35 18.41 43.60
C GLN A 947 -0.08 19.10 44.91
N GLU A 948 0.02 18.55 46.12
CA GLU A 948 0.38 17.20 46.57
C GLU A 948 -0.22 16.98 47.98
N GLY A 949 -0.29 15.73 48.46
CA GLY A 949 -0.85 15.47 49.78
C GLY A 949 -0.42 14.15 50.43
N ARG A 950 0.85 14.05 50.88
CA ARG A 950 1.23 13.61 52.25
C ARG A 950 2.74 13.43 52.46
N ARG A 951 3.18 13.95 53.61
CA ARG A 951 4.53 13.89 54.21
C ARG A 951 5.04 12.47 54.47
N GLY A 952 6.37 12.30 54.52
CA GLY A 952 7.00 11.64 55.68
C GLY A 952 8.36 10.93 55.49
N LEU A 953 9.36 11.34 56.31
CA LEU A 953 10.57 10.59 56.75
C LEU A 953 11.67 10.38 55.68
N ARG A 954 12.88 10.96 55.80
CA ARG A 954 14.04 10.60 56.69
C ARG A 954 14.41 9.11 56.58
N SER A 955 15.64 8.68 56.28
CA SER A 955 17.01 9.23 56.44
C SER A 955 17.94 8.66 55.31
N SER A 956 19.27 8.86 55.20
CA SER A 956 20.35 9.30 56.10
C SER A 956 21.56 9.89 55.31
N ARG A 957 22.57 10.43 56.01
CA ARG A 957 23.88 10.90 55.50
C ARG A 957 24.66 9.72 54.85
N GLN A 958 25.74 9.85 54.06
CA GLN A 958 26.97 10.66 54.17
C GLN A 958 27.85 10.27 52.93
N VAL A 959 28.49 11.12 52.12
CA VAL A 959 29.87 11.67 52.22
C VAL A 959 30.17 12.30 50.83
N ALA A 960 31.01 13.33 50.77
CA ALA A 960 31.68 13.86 49.56
C ALA A 960 33.12 14.29 49.94
N PRO A 961 33.98 14.80 49.05
CA PRO A 961 34.25 14.50 47.62
C PRO A 961 35.76 14.19 47.36
N VAL A 962 36.17 13.83 46.13
CA VAL A 962 37.56 14.07 45.65
C VAL A 962 37.57 14.47 44.17
N ASN A 963 38.12 15.65 43.86
CA ASN A 963 38.55 16.05 42.51
C ASN A 963 39.99 15.59 42.26
N PHE A 964 40.39 15.32 41.01
CA PHE A 964 41.79 15.43 40.61
C PHE A 964 42.00 16.03 39.20
N HIS A 965 43.10 16.79 39.11
CA HIS A 965 43.60 17.63 38.01
C HIS A 965 45.15 17.44 38.03
N VAL A 966 45.93 17.54 36.96
CA VAL A 966 45.79 18.08 35.58
C VAL A 966 46.66 17.19 34.67
N GLY A 967 46.61 17.32 33.33
CA GLY A 967 47.87 17.20 32.56
C GLY A 967 47.82 16.75 31.10
N CYS A 968 48.09 17.73 30.22
CA CYS A 968 48.45 17.67 28.79
C CYS A 968 47.32 17.74 27.76
#